data_AF-A0A6V8HD83-F1
#
_entry.id   AF-A0A6V8HD83-F1
#
_cell.length_a   1.000
_cell.length_b   1.000
_cell.length_c   1.000
_cell.angle_alpha   90.00
_cell.angle_beta   90.00
_cell.angle_gamma   90.00
#
_symmetry.space_group_name_H-M   'P 1'
#
loop_
_entity.id
_entity.type
_entity.pdbx_description
1 polymer ?
#
loop_
_entity_poly.entity_id
_entity_poly.type
_entity_poly.pdbx_seq_one_letter_code
_entity_poly.pdbx_strand_id
1 'polypeptide(L)'
;MPESIPIATTEPEVPPGEDIDAGSSPKSPKSQFSKHILLTTYPGQSGVDPVPLQWGAPDAKSRGPIVASRHPSQLKRRNAMGAHGGSYSIYNALAIAAGDLPTDFKPDFNNTEPTFDFPVQPAWSDPKKIVSLDPFGHDIVKHYKSYLDVGWDLRPSMAITRANMRLSEIEKAVSEGQIEVDGSIVIGKNGDVRVTKVAVEPVWYLPGVAERFGVDEVTLRRTLFEHTGGSYPELITRPDLKVFLPPIGGLTVYIFGPPERVSDENVKLALRIHDECNGSDVFQSDICTCRPYLAFGIQEAIKEAQNGGSGVVIYFRKEGRALGEVVKYLVYNARKRGGDTADKYFERTENIAGVRDMRFQALMPDILHWLGIKKIDRMLSMSNMKHDAIVAQGIKILERIPIPEEMIPQDSRVEIDAKINAGYFTTGKKYTMEELAQVKGRGWEKWEDITFRRYGPARRVFRISLILTFIWFIAEIYFVHRSLTRVHPQSQLGNINTAGRIFIASLHWNNEAILRNDWNDAIVQLVSHLGAENAFVSVYESGSWDDSKGALRELDARLDALGAPRNITLSDVTHEDEISAQPAQEGWIDTSRGRRELRRIPYLARLRNWSLSILEDLARQGVVFDTILFLNDVVFTTQDVLTLLDTNGGSYAAACSLDFSKPPQYYDTFALRDSQGNEPLMQTWPYFRSSESLNALLSMAPVPVTSCWNGMGKTSSKCLTPSR
;
A
#
# COMPACT_ATOMS: atom_id res chain seq x y z
N MET A 1 -8.01 -70.95 23.38
CA MET A 1 -9.28 -70.28 23.73
C MET A 1 -9.22 -68.85 23.20
N PRO A 2 -10.34 -68.31 22.70
CA PRO A 2 -10.39 -67.64 21.40
C PRO A 2 -10.22 -66.12 21.41
N GLU A 3 -10.10 -65.60 20.19
CA GLU A 3 -10.09 -64.22 19.71
C GLU A 3 -11.17 -63.30 20.29
N SER A 4 -10.88 -62.00 20.38
CA SER A 4 -11.87 -60.94 20.12
C SER A 4 -11.21 -59.58 19.83
N ILE A 5 -11.91 -58.85 18.97
CA ILE A 5 -11.61 -57.61 18.22
C ILE A 5 -11.62 -56.37 19.14
N PRO A 6 -10.96 -55.25 18.74
CA PRO A 6 -11.56 -53.95 19.01
C PRO A 6 -11.71 -53.04 17.76
N ILE A 7 -12.88 -52.42 17.80
CA ILE A 7 -13.58 -51.43 16.99
C ILE A 7 -12.73 -50.24 16.49
N ALA A 8 -12.98 -49.85 15.23
CA ALA A 8 -12.43 -48.70 14.54
C ALA A 8 -13.14 -47.38 14.91
N THR A 9 -12.37 -46.28 14.90
CA THR A 9 -12.89 -44.90 14.81
C THR A 9 -12.40 -44.29 13.50
N THR A 10 -13.33 -43.70 12.74
CA THR A 10 -13.15 -43.17 11.38
C THR A 10 -12.91 -41.65 11.39
N GLU A 11 -11.82 -41.20 10.78
CA GLU A 11 -11.71 -39.86 10.16
C GLU A 11 -11.70 -40.04 8.63
N PRO A 12 -12.30 -39.12 7.84
CA PRO A 12 -12.54 -39.34 6.42
C PRO A 12 -11.33 -38.95 5.53
N GLU A 13 -11.00 -39.85 4.60
CA GLU A 13 -10.03 -39.63 3.50
C GLU A 13 -10.58 -38.66 2.44
N VAL A 14 -9.72 -37.76 1.98
CA VAL A 14 -9.92 -36.87 0.81
C VAL A 14 -9.28 -37.52 -0.42
N PRO A 15 -9.96 -37.57 -1.59
CA PRO A 15 -9.48 -38.28 -2.78
C PRO A 15 -8.38 -37.52 -3.54
N PRO A 16 -7.56 -38.23 -4.35
CA PRO A 16 -6.40 -37.67 -5.05
C PRO A 16 -6.84 -36.80 -6.24
N GLY A 17 -6.34 -35.56 -6.29
CA GLY A 17 -6.55 -34.63 -7.39
C GLY A 17 -5.55 -34.84 -8.54
N GLU A 18 -6.09 -34.79 -9.76
CA GLU A 18 -5.42 -34.88 -11.06
C GLU A 18 -4.44 -33.72 -11.31
N ASP A 19 -3.41 -34.03 -12.10
CA ASP A 19 -2.30 -33.16 -12.50
C ASP A 19 -2.77 -31.87 -13.19
N ILE A 20 -2.53 -30.74 -12.53
CA ILE A 20 -2.61 -29.41 -13.11
C ILE A 20 -1.21 -29.07 -13.61
N ASP A 21 -1.06 -28.96 -14.94
CA ASP A 21 0.17 -28.58 -15.61
C ASP A 21 0.66 -27.22 -15.07
N ALA A 22 1.72 -27.28 -14.26
CA ALA A 22 2.26 -26.15 -13.55
C ALA A 22 2.91 -25.19 -14.56
N GLY A 23 2.24 -24.07 -14.82
CA GLY A 23 2.84 -22.90 -15.43
C GLY A 23 4.23 -22.64 -14.86
N SER A 24 5.20 -22.55 -15.77
CA SER A 24 6.63 -22.37 -15.54
C SER A 24 6.97 -21.81 -14.15
N SER A 25 7.54 -22.67 -13.30
CA SER A 25 8.19 -22.24 -12.07
C SER A 25 9.16 -21.10 -12.39
N PRO A 26 9.20 -20.01 -11.60
CA PRO A 26 10.26 -19.02 -11.78
C PRO A 26 11.58 -19.76 -11.61
N LYS A 27 12.41 -19.77 -12.67
CA LYS A 27 13.74 -20.38 -12.62
C LYS A 27 14.44 -19.86 -11.36
N SER A 28 14.77 -20.77 -10.43
CA SER A 28 15.55 -20.39 -9.27
C SER A 28 16.82 -19.70 -9.76
N PRO A 29 17.17 -18.49 -9.25
CA PRO A 29 18.43 -17.88 -9.62
C PRO A 29 19.54 -18.88 -9.25
N LYS A 30 20.40 -19.22 -10.22
CA LYS A 30 21.57 -20.07 -9.97
C LYS A 30 22.29 -19.52 -8.74
N SER A 31 22.44 -20.36 -7.69
CA SER A 31 23.06 -19.94 -6.43
C SER A 31 24.40 -19.26 -6.69
N GLN A 32 24.46 -17.95 -6.43
CA GLN A 32 25.68 -17.14 -6.48
C GLN A 32 26.57 -17.37 -5.24
N PHE A 33 26.11 -18.19 -4.28
CA PHE A 33 26.84 -18.48 -3.06
C PHE A 33 27.80 -19.66 -3.22
N SER A 34 28.96 -19.55 -2.57
CA SER A 34 29.91 -20.67 -2.44
C SER A 34 29.24 -21.89 -1.80
N LYS A 35 29.59 -23.10 -2.28
CA LYS A 35 29.19 -24.36 -1.66
C LYS A 35 29.74 -24.55 -0.24
N HIS A 36 30.83 -23.85 0.09
CA HIS A 36 31.45 -23.87 1.41
C HIS A 36 31.19 -22.55 2.13
N ILE A 37 30.57 -22.64 3.31
CA ILE A 37 30.32 -21.51 4.21
C ILE A 37 31.31 -21.60 5.37
N LEU A 38 32.18 -20.59 5.51
CA LEU A 38 33.04 -20.47 6.69
C LEU A 38 32.22 -19.84 7.82
N LEU A 39 31.84 -20.67 8.80
CA LEU A 39 31.03 -20.25 9.94
C LEU A 39 31.80 -19.27 10.84
N THR A 40 33.02 -19.65 11.22
CA THR A 40 33.91 -18.84 12.04
C THR A 40 35.37 -19.02 11.63
N THR A 41 36.22 -18.14 12.13
CA THR A 41 37.69 -18.21 12.06
C THR A 41 38.20 -18.44 13.47
N TYR A 42 39.30 -19.18 13.63
CA TYR A 42 39.88 -19.46 14.95
C TYR A 42 41.24 -18.77 15.14
N PRO A 43 41.58 -18.32 16.36
CA PRO A 43 42.91 -17.82 16.66
C PRO A 43 43.96 -18.92 16.36
N GLY A 44 45.07 -18.56 15.72
CA GLY A 44 46.13 -19.52 15.37
C GLY A 44 45.87 -20.39 14.14
N GLN A 45 44.70 -20.29 13.51
CA GLN A 45 44.46 -20.92 12.20
C GLN A 45 45.33 -20.25 11.12
N SER A 46 45.90 -21.05 10.21
CA SER A 46 46.77 -20.54 9.14
C SER A 46 46.10 -19.46 8.28
N GLY A 47 46.79 -18.31 8.20
CA GLY A 47 46.35 -17.13 7.46
C GLY A 47 45.33 -16.24 8.17
N VAL A 48 44.95 -16.53 9.42
CA VAL A 48 44.17 -15.61 10.26
C VAL A 48 45.12 -14.59 10.88
N ASP A 49 45.01 -13.34 10.45
CA ASP A 49 45.88 -12.22 10.82
C ASP A 49 45.03 -10.92 10.91
N PRO A 50 44.27 -10.72 12.01
CA PRO A 50 43.43 -9.55 12.17
C PRO A 50 44.20 -8.23 12.06
N VAL A 51 43.59 -7.21 11.45
CA VAL A 51 44.15 -5.85 11.47
C VAL A 51 44.32 -5.39 12.92
N PRO A 52 45.52 -4.91 13.32
CA PRO A 52 45.73 -4.39 14.67
C PRO A 52 44.70 -3.34 15.04
N LEU A 53 44.12 -3.48 16.24
CA LEU A 53 43.14 -2.55 16.79
C LEU A 53 43.47 -2.29 18.26
N GLN A 54 43.82 -1.05 18.58
CA GLN A 54 44.13 -0.62 19.94
C GLN A 54 43.09 0.39 20.42
N TRP A 55 42.10 -0.09 21.19
CA TRP A 55 41.07 0.80 21.76
C TRP A 55 41.70 1.81 22.72
N GLY A 56 41.27 3.08 22.63
CA GLY A 56 41.83 4.17 23.44
C GLY A 56 43.23 4.64 23.00
N ALA A 57 43.68 4.33 21.79
CA ALA A 57 44.89 4.97 21.25
C ALA A 57 44.64 6.49 21.03
N PRO A 58 45.69 7.33 21.13
CA PRO A 58 45.57 8.80 21.00
C PRO A 58 45.14 9.25 19.60
N ASP A 59 45.40 8.36 18.65
CA ASP A 59 45.38 8.46 17.20
C ASP A 59 44.43 7.63 16.36
N ALA A 60 43.84 8.11 15.27
CA ALA A 60 43.17 7.18 14.34
C ALA A 60 44.16 6.16 13.73
N LYS A 61 45.39 6.57 13.41
CA LYS A 61 46.40 5.71 12.78
C LYS A 61 46.93 4.67 13.75
N SER A 62 47.25 5.07 14.99
CA SER A 62 47.68 4.13 16.04
C SER A 62 46.54 3.26 16.57
N ARG A 63 45.28 3.73 16.52
CA ARG A 63 44.08 2.95 16.86
C ARG A 63 43.83 1.82 15.85
N GLY A 64 43.92 2.11 14.55
CA GLY A 64 43.60 1.19 13.44
C GLY A 64 42.11 1.19 13.07
N PRO A 65 41.70 0.76 11.85
CA PRO A 65 40.29 0.78 11.45
C PRO A 65 39.47 -0.35 12.08
N ILE A 66 38.15 -0.17 12.21
CA ILE A 66 37.23 -1.27 12.51
C ILE A 66 36.87 -2.00 11.22
N VAL A 67 37.09 -3.31 11.22
CA VAL A 67 36.81 -4.20 10.10
C VAL A 67 35.92 -5.33 10.59
N ALA A 68 34.64 -5.29 10.24
CA ALA A 68 33.69 -6.38 10.50
C ALA A 68 33.31 -7.15 9.22
N SER A 69 33.90 -6.80 8.08
CA SER A 69 33.58 -7.38 6.78
C SER A 69 33.72 -8.90 6.77
N ARG A 70 32.75 -9.57 6.13
CA ARG A 70 32.77 -11.01 5.86
C ARG A 70 33.16 -11.33 4.42
N HIS A 71 33.61 -10.35 3.64
CA HIS A 71 34.11 -10.56 2.29
C HIS A 71 35.24 -11.61 2.31
N PRO A 72 35.31 -12.57 1.35
CA PRO A 72 36.28 -13.66 1.40
C PRO A 72 37.73 -13.22 1.58
N SER A 73 38.13 -12.10 0.96
CA SER A 73 39.49 -11.54 1.08
C SER A 73 39.79 -10.90 2.44
N GLN A 74 38.77 -10.55 3.23
CA GLN A 74 38.93 -9.79 4.48
C GLN A 74 38.47 -10.58 5.72
N LEU A 75 37.74 -11.69 5.55
CA LEU A 75 37.20 -12.49 6.65
C LEU A 75 38.27 -12.97 7.65
N LYS A 76 39.48 -13.30 7.16
CA LYS A 76 40.63 -13.69 8.00
C LYS A 76 41.39 -12.51 8.61
N ARG A 77 41.11 -11.29 8.16
CA ARG A 77 41.76 -10.03 8.56
C ARG A 77 40.87 -9.13 9.43
N ARG A 78 39.60 -9.48 9.63
CA ARG A 78 38.66 -8.71 10.45
C ARG A 78 39.09 -8.65 11.92
N ASN A 79 38.81 -7.53 12.57
CA ASN A 79 39.13 -7.28 13.98
C ASN A 79 37.89 -6.94 14.84
N ALA A 80 36.70 -6.99 14.24
CA ALA A 80 35.43 -6.81 14.93
C ALA A 80 34.41 -7.91 14.55
N MET A 81 33.45 -8.12 15.45
CA MET A 81 32.31 -9.02 15.29
C MET A 81 31.04 -8.22 14.96
N GLY A 82 29.98 -8.91 14.54
CA GLY A 82 28.69 -8.27 14.25
C GLY A 82 28.56 -7.92 12.77
N ALA A 83 27.86 -6.81 12.49
CA ALA A 83 27.65 -6.32 11.13
C ALA A 83 27.67 -4.79 11.07
N HIS A 84 28.18 -4.25 9.97
CA HIS A 84 28.02 -2.82 9.66
C HIS A 84 26.56 -2.51 9.29
N GLY A 85 26.11 -1.26 9.51
CA GLY A 85 24.77 -0.81 9.14
C GLY A 85 23.71 -0.97 10.23
N GLY A 86 24.13 -1.26 11.48
CA GLY A 86 23.24 -1.46 12.62
C GLY A 86 22.06 -2.41 12.31
N SER A 87 20.85 -2.02 12.69
CA SER A 87 19.63 -2.79 12.42
C SER A 87 19.28 -2.93 10.92
N TYR A 88 19.93 -2.18 10.03
CA TYR A 88 19.71 -2.26 8.58
C TYR A 88 20.53 -3.37 7.90
N SER A 89 21.49 -3.98 8.60
CA SER A 89 22.32 -5.05 8.04
C SER A 89 21.51 -6.24 7.53
N ILE A 90 20.38 -6.54 8.19
CA ILE A 90 19.47 -7.63 7.80
C ILE A 90 18.77 -7.32 6.48
N TYR A 91 18.37 -6.07 6.25
CA TYR A 91 17.76 -5.66 4.97
C TYR A 91 18.74 -5.74 3.82
N ASN A 92 20.01 -5.38 4.05
CA ASN A 92 21.08 -5.56 3.07
C ASN A 92 21.24 -7.06 2.72
N ALA A 93 21.27 -7.93 3.73
CA ALA A 93 21.35 -9.37 3.51
C ALA A 93 20.15 -9.92 2.72
N LEU A 94 18.93 -9.42 2.96
CA LEU A 94 17.73 -9.77 2.20
C LEU A 94 17.81 -9.31 0.74
N ALA A 95 18.30 -8.10 0.48
CA ALA A 95 18.49 -7.59 -0.88
C ALA A 95 19.51 -8.42 -1.66
N ILE A 96 20.61 -8.86 -1.01
CA ILE A 96 21.57 -9.80 -1.62
C ILE A 96 20.90 -11.15 -1.91
N ALA A 97 20.12 -11.69 -0.95
CA ALA A 97 19.43 -12.96 -1.12
C ALA A 97 18.35 -12.92 -2.22
N ALA A 98 17.68 -11.78 -2.39
CA ALA A 98 16.70 -11.54 -3.45
C ALA A 98 17.36 -11.37 -4.83
N GLY A 99 18.67 -11.13 -4.88
CA GLY A 99 19.42 -10.86 -6.12
C GLY A 99 19.40 -9.40 -6.55
N ASP A 100 18.87 -8.50 -5.73
CA ASP A 100 18.88 -7.04 -5.96
C ASP A 100 20.28 -6.45 -5.81
N LEU A 101 21.13 -7.10 -5.01
CA LEU A 101 22.54 -6.76 -4.79
C LEU A 101 23.44 -7.98 -5.06
N PRO A 102 24.67 -7.78 -5.58
CA PRO A 102 25.62 -8.86 -5.76
C PRO A 102 26.12 -9.42 -4.41
N THR A 103 26.59 -10.67 -4.40
CA THR A 103 27.04 -11.36 -3.16
C THR A 103 28.29 -10.76 -2.52
N ASP A 104 29.10 -10.04 -3.29
CA ASP A 104 30.26 -9.28 -2.86
C ASP A 104 29.97 -7.77 -2.76
N PHE A 105 28.69 -7.38 -2.68
CA PHE A 105 28.27 -5.98 -2.62
C PHE A 105 29.03 -5.19 -1.55
N LYS A 106 29.68 -4.13 -2.02
CA LYS A 106 30.41 -3.17 -1.21
C LYS A 106 29.98 -1.76 -1.60
N PRO A 107 29.45 -0.95 -0.68
CA PRO A 107 29.18 0.47 -0.94
C PRO A 107 30.48 1.27 -1.11
N ASP A 108 30.42 2.34 -1.90
CA ASP A 108 31.51 3.31 -2.05
C ASP A 108 31.31 4.50 -1.09
N PHE A 109 32.32 4.78 -0.27
CA PHE A 109 32.33 5.87 0.71
C PHE A 109 33.51 6.84 0.50
N ASN A 110 34.14 6.86 -0.68
CA ASN A 110 35.33 7.69 -0.92
C ASN A 110 35.10 9.21 -0.92
N ASN A 111 33.85 9.67 -1.00
CA ASN A 111 33.47 11.08 -1.04
C ASN A 111 32.29 11.36 -0.09
N THR A 112 32.45 10.94 1.17
CA THR A 112 31.42 11.05 2.21
C THR A 112 31.95 11.71 3.49
N GLU A 113 32.94 12.58 3.35
CA GLU A 113 33.47 13.40 4.43
C GLU A 113 32.36 14.22 5.09
N PRO A 114 32.45 14.45 6.42
CA PRO A 114 31.42 15.16 7.15
C PRO A 114 31.34 16.64 6.75
N THR A 115 30.13 17.22 6.84
CA THR A 115 29.94 18.66 6.55
C THR A 115 30.56 19.59 7.61
N PHE A 116 31.02 19.02 8.72
CA PHE A 116 31.69 19.72 9.81
C PHE A 116 32.72 18.78 10.46
N ASP A 117 33.96 19.27 10.59
CA ASP A 117 35.08 18.54 11.20
C ASP A 117 35.13 18.85 12.71
N PHE A 118 34.61 17.93 13.53
CA PHE A 118 34.64 18.11 14.99
C PHE A 118 36.07 18.04 15.51
N PRO A 119 36.47 18.94 16.43
CA PRO A 119 37.78 18.85 17.05
C PRO A 119 37.90 17.57 17.88
N VAL A 120 39.07 16.94 17.79
CA VAL A 120 39.41 15.75 18.59
C VAL A 120 39.25 16.06 20.06
N GLN A 121 38.45 15.24 20.76
CA GLN A 121 38.24 15.37 22.20
C GLN A 121 39.17 14.43 22.97
N PRO A 122 39.69 14.82 24.15
CA PRO A 122 40.50 13.94 24.99
C PRO A 122 39.82 12.60 25.32
N ALA A 123 38.48 12.60 25.39
CA ALA A 123 37.69 11.41 25.66
C ALA A 123 37.73 10.37 24.51
N TRP A 124 38.10 10.76 23.29
CA TRP A 124 38.20 9.82 22.14
C TRP A 124 39.31 8.80 22.35
N SER A 125 40.35 9.17 23.09
CA SER A 125 41.48 8.30 23.46
C SER A 125 41.35 7.71 24.86
N ASP A 126 40.25 7.94 25.57
CA ASP A 126 40.04 7.34 26.89
C ASP A 126 39.19 6.05 26.75
N PRO A 127 39.80 4.86 26.97
CA PRO A 127 39.12 3.58 26.77
C PRO A 127 37.99 3.34 27.78
N LYS A 128 37.86 4.15 28.83
CA LYS A 128 36.78 4.06 29.82
C LYS A 128 35.65 5.04 29.57
N LYS A 129 35.89 6.16 28.87
CA LYS A 129 34.88 7.19 28.59
C LYS A 129 33.97 6.84 27.42
N ILE A 130 34.54 6.27 26.36
CA ILE A 130 33.78 5.87 25.17
C ILE A 130 33.99 4.38 24.92
N VAL A 131 32.91 3.61 25.09
CA VAL A 131 32.90 2.14 24.97
C VAL A 131 31.80 1.63 24.05
N SER A 132 30.86 2.48 23.62
CA SER A 132 29.66 2.08 22.87
C SER A 132 29.47 2.75 21.50
N LEU A 133 30.43 3.56 21.05
CA LEU A 133 30.52 4.10 19.69
C LEU A 133 31.99 4.16 19.22
N ASP A 134 32.22 4.31 17.92
CA ASP A 134 33.55 4.51 17.34
C ASP A 134 33.90 6.02 17.30
N PRO A 135 34.91 6.50 18.06
CA PRO A 135 35.30 7.91 18.02
C PRO A 135 35.73 8.40 16.63
N PHE A 136 36.35 7.54 15.82
CA PHE A 136 36.89 7.87 14.49
C PHE A 136 35.97 7.44 13.35
N GLY A 137 34.80 6.86 13.66
CA GLY A 137 33.86 6.32 12.67
C GLY A 137 33.11 7.38 11.85
N HIS A 138 33.28 8.66 12.17
CA HIS A 138 32.62 9.80 11.53
C HIS A 138 33.32 10.28 10.25
N ASP A 139 34.60 9.96 10.07
CA ASP A 139 35.39 10.35 8.90
C ASP A 139 36.43 9.28 8.55
N ILE A 140 35.95 8.19 7.96
CA ILE A 140 36.82 7.09 7.53
C ILE A 140 37.71 7.45 6.33
N VAL A 141 37.33 8.48 5.55
CA VAL A 141 38.11 8.93 4.40
C VAL A 141 39.35 9.64 4.87
N LYS A 142 39.22 10.62 5.78
CA LYS A 142 40.36 11.32 6.40
C LYS A 142 41.30 10.37 7.13
N HIS A 143 40.75 9.42 7.88
CA HIS A 143 41.53 8.58 8.78
C HIS A 143 42.10 7.31 8.14
N TYR A 144 41.41 6.72 7.17
CA TYR A 144 41.71 5.38 6.65
C TYR A 144 41.71 5.29 5.12
N LYS A 145 41.94 6.41 4.41
CA LYS A 145 42.00 6.45 2.93
C LYS A 145 42.82 5.32 2.30
N SER A 146 44.02 5.07 2.84
CA SER A 146 44.92 4.02 2.34
C SER A 146 44.30 2.61 2.34
N TYR A 147 43.40 2.32 3.28
CA TYR A 147 42.67 1.05 3.31
C TYR A 147 41.54 1.05 2.27
N LEU A 148 40.83 2.17 2.12
CA LEU A 148 39.78 2.32 1.10
C LEU A 148 40.35 2.16 -0.32
N ASP A 149 41.48 2.81 -0.60
CA ASP A 149 42.16 2.80 -1.90
C ASP A 149 42.58 1.39 -2.33
N VAL A 150 42.97 0.52 -1.38
CA VAL A 150 43.32 -0.88 -1.66
C VAL A 150 42.13 -1.84 -1.50
N GLY A 151 40.91 -1.32 -1.43
CA GLY A 151 39.68 -2.09 -1.55
C GLY A 151 39.10 -2.63 -0.24
N TRP A 152 39.55 -2.20 0.93
CA TRP A 152 38.97 -2.65 2.21
C TRP A 152 37.52 -2.20 2.38
N ASP A 153 36.69 -3.06 2.95
CA ASP A 153 35.29 -2.77 3.29
C ASP A 153 35.24 -2.15 4.68
N LEU A 154 35.59 -0.87 4.72
CA LEU A 154 35.42 -0.01 5.88
C LEU A 154 34.15 0.79 5.70
N ARG A 155 33.28 0.80 6.71
CA ARG A 155 32.03 1.56 6.67
C ARG A 155 31.99 2.54 7.84
N PRO A 156 31.54 3.79 7.61
CA PRO A 156 31.39 4.76 8.69
C PRO A 156 30.31 4.26 9.65
N SER A 157 30.56 4.39 10.94
CA SER A 157 29.56 4.15 12.00
C SER A 157 28.95 5.45 12.50
N MET A 158 29.38 6.60 11.95
CA MET A 158 28.83 7.89 12.23
C MET A 158 28.83 8.76 10.97
N ALA A 159 27.83 9.62 10.82
CA ALA A 159 27.74 10.54 9.70
C ALA A 159 27.21 11.90 10.17
N ILE A 160 27.79 12.98 9.63
CA ILE A 160 27.48 14.35 10.03
C ILE A 160 26.99 15.13 8.81
N THR A 161 25.83 15.78 8.94
CA THR A 161 25.28 16.63 7.88
C THR A 161 24.60 17.88 8.44
N ARG A 162 24.39 18.88 7.58
CA ARG A 162 23.62 20.09 7.90
C ARG A 162 22.30 20.05 7.14
N ALA A 163 21.21 20.41 7.81
CA ALA A 163 19.89 20.42 7.20
C ALA A 163 19.01 21.53 7.79
N ASN A 164 17.92 21.84 7.09
CA ASN A 164 16.80 22.55 7.68
C ASN A 164 15.75 21.53 8.13
N MET A 165 15.18 21.74 9.31
CA MET A 165 14.13 20.92 9.88
C MET A 165 12.89 21.76 10.12
N ARG A 166 11.72 21.20 9.82
CA ARG A 166 10.43 21.82 10.09
C ARG A 166 9.60 20.90 10.97
N LEU A 167 9.01 21.48 12.01
CA LEU A 167 8.17 20.79 13.00
C LEU A 167 6.96 21.66 13.29
N SER A 168 5.78 21.06 13.34
CA SER A 168 4.52 21.77 13.60
C SER A 168 4.53 22.55 14.92
N GLU A 169 5.20 22.02 15.93
CA GLU A 169 5.31 22.61 17.26
C GLU A 169 6.21 23.84 17.27
N ILE A 170 7.17 23.92 16.35
CA ILE A 170 8.03 25.10 16.19
C ILE A 170 7.32 26.15 15.36
N GLU A 171 6.64 25.76 14.29
CA GLU A 171 5.78 26.66 13.51
C GLU A 171 4.73 27.32 14.41
N LYS A 172 4.07 26.53 15.27
CA LYS A 172 3.13 27.04 16.26
C LYS A 172 3.81 27.99 17.26
N ALA A 173 4.95 27.61 17.84
CA ALA A 173 5.68 28.45 18.78
C ALA A 173 6.11 29.80 18.16
N VAL A 174 6.50 29.81 16.88
CA VAL A 174 6.79 31.04 16.14
C VAL A 174 5.53 31.88 15.94
N SER A 175 4.40 31.26 15.56
CA SER A 175 3.12 31.97 15.38
C SER A 175 2.57 32.58 16.68
N GLU A 176 2.85 31.94 17.82
CA GLU A 176 2.45 32.39 19.16
C GLU A 176 3.47 33.37 19.78
N GLY A 177 4.56 33.70 19.07
CA GLY A 177 5.61 34.61 19.55
C GLY A 177 6.49 34.03 20.67
N GLN A 178 6.50 32.71 20.86
CA GLN A 178 7.33 32.02 21.86
C GLN A 178 8.77 31.78 21.36
N ILE A 179 8.97 31.73 20.04
CA ILE A 179 10.27 31.63 19.37
C ILE A 179 10.35 32.72 18.32
N GLU A 180 11.44 33.48 18.32
CA GLU A 180 11.66 34.56 17.36
C GLU A 180 12.31 34.05 16.08
N VAL A 181 12.02 34.72 14.95
CA VAL A 181 12.68 34.46 13.67
C VAL A 181 13.93 35.34 13.59
N ASP A 182 15.11 34.73 13.67
CA ASP A 182 16.41 35.44 13.69
C ASP A 182 17.18 35.37 12.35
N GLY A 183 16.69 34.60 11.37
CA GLY A 183 17.33 34.39 10.07
C GLY A 183 18.60 33.50 10.10
N SER A 184 19.07 33.13 11.30
CA SER A 184 20.29 32.38 11.53
C SER A 184 20.00 30.94 11.97
N ILE A 185 19.27 30.75 13.06
CA ILE A 185 18.83 29.46 13.59
C ILE A 185 17.40 29.18 13.12
N VAL A 186 16.50 30.16 13.25
CA VAL A 186 15.12 30.08 12.76
C VAL A 186 14.99 30.99 11.55
N ILE A 187 14.87 30.40 10.36
CA ILE A 187 15.06 31.12 9.09
C ILE A 187 13.83 31.95 8.70
N GLY A 188 12.63 31.46 8.99
CA GLY A 188 11.39 32.07 8.49
C GLY A 188 10.17 31.81 9.36
N LYS A 189 9.06 32.48 9.02
CA LYS A 189 7.78 32.39 9.75
C LYS A 189 7.15 31.00 9.76
N ASN A 190 7.57 30.13 8.84
CA ASN A 190 7.14 28.74 8.75
C ASN A 190 7.81 27.82 9.79
N GLY A 191 8.72 28.36 10.61
CA GLY A 191 9.41 27.59 11.66
C GLY A 191 10.51 26.68 11.15
N ASP A 192 11.12 26.98 10.00
CA ASP A 192 12.29 26.24 9.49
C ASP A 192 13.52 26.52 10.35
N VAL A 193 14.13 25.47 10.88
CA VAL A 193 15.26 25.54 11.82
C VAL A 193 16.53 24.95 11.20
N ARG A 194 17.64 25.69 11.20
CA ARG A 194 18.95 25.16 10.83
C ARG A 194 19.46 24.22 11.91
N VAL A 195 19.88 23.03 11.52
CA VAL A 195 20.34 22.00 12.44
C VAL A 195 21.53 21.23 11.86
N THR A 196 22.53 20.96 12.69
CA THR A 196 23.56 19.97 12.40
C THR A 196 23.11 18.62 12.96
N LYS A 197 23.14 17.57 12.14
CA LYS A 197 22.69 16.22 12.50
C LYS A 197 23.89 15.28 12.55
N VAL A 198 23.96 14.46 13.58
CA VAL A 198 24.96 13.40 13.71
C VAL A 198 24.24 12.07 13.91
N ALA A 199 24.25 11.21 12.90
CA ALA A 199 23.73 9.84 13.00
C ALA A 199 24.84 8.92 13.52
N VAL A 200 24.53 8.04 14.48
CA VAL A 200 25.53 7.17 15.12
C VAL A 200 25.00 5.75 15.25
N GLU A 201 25.77 4.78 14.74
CA GLU A 201 25.57 3.35 14.95
C GLU A 201 26.37 2.85 16.15
N PRO A 202 25.85 1.87 16.90
CA PRO A 202 26.52 1.34 18.08
C PRO A 202 27.77 0.52 17.69
N VAL A 203 28.87 0.79 18.39
CA VAL A 203 30.13 0.04 18.26
C VAL A 203 30.67 -0.21 19.66
N TRP A 204 30.60 -1.46 20.10
CA TRP A 204 30.88 -1.83 21.49
C TRP A 204 32.29 -2.36 21.66
N TYR A 205 33.05 -1.73 22.53
CA TYR A 205 34.28 -2.29 23.09
C TYR A 205 33.92 -3.15 24.30
N LEU A 206 33.90 -4.46 24.11
CA LEU A 206 33.34 -5.42 25.07
C LEU A 206 33.98 -5.36 26.46
N PRO A 207 35.30 -5.19 26.64
CA PRO A 207 35.89 -5.03 27.97
C PRO A 207 35.32 -3.82 28.72
N GLY A 208 35.20 -2.67 28.04
CA GLY A 208 34.65 -1.46 28.62
C GLY A 208 33.15 -1.55 28.90
N VAL A 209 32.39 -2.20 28.00
CA VAL A 209 30.96 -2.46 28.21
C VAL A 209 30.75 -3.39 29.42
N ALA A 210 31.56 -4.43 29.57
CA ALA A 210 31.51 -5.33 30.72
C ALA A 210 31.78 -4.58 32.04
N GLU A 211 32.83 -3.74 32.07
CA GLU A 211 33.14 -2.87 33.21
C GLU A 211 31.96 -1.93 33.55
N ARG A 212 31.31 -1.32 32.55
CA ARG A 212 30.13 -0.45 32.77
C ARG A 212 28.94 -1.16 33.40
N PHE A 213 28.81 -2.47 33.17
CA PHE A 213 27.75 -3.29 33.77
C PHE A 213 28.19 -4.04 35.04
N GLY A 214 29.44 -3.88 35.47
CA GLY A 214 29.96 -4.57 36.65
C GLY A 214 30.04 -6.09 36.49
N VAL A 215 30.22 -6.58 35.27
CA VAL A 215 30.37 -8.00 34.95
C VAL A 215 31.71 -8.26 34.28
N ASP A 216 32.19 -9.49 34.29
CA ASP A 216 33.36 -9.86 33.50
C ASP A 216 33.01 -10.03 32.02
N GLU A 217 34.02 -9.87 31.16
CA GLU A 217 33.85 -9.92 29.69
C GLU A 217 33.32 -11.29 29.22
N VAL A 218 33.72 -12.39 29.88
CA VAL A 218 33.32 -13.75 29.48
C VAL A 218 31.84 -13.96 29.76
N THR A 219 31.37 -13.56 30.94
CA THR A 219 29.95 -13.59 31.29
C THR A 219 29.14 -12.73 30.33
N LEU A 220 29.57 -11.49 30.06
CA LEU A 220 28.87 -10.61 29.10
C LEU A 220 28.73 -11.27 27.73
N ARG A 221 29.83 -11.79 27.18
CA ARG A 221 29.84 -12.46 25.87
C ARG A 221 28.93 -13.67 25.83
N ARG A 222 29.00 -14.51 26.88
CA ARG A 222 28.18 -15.71 27.00
C ARG A 222 26.70 -15.37 27.04
N THR A 223 26.31 -14.42 27.88
CA THR A 223 24.92 -13.95 27.98
C THR A 223 24.45 -13.36 26.64
N LEU A 224 25.27 -12.54 25.98
CA LEU A 224 24.93 -12.00 24.65
C LEU A 224 24.70 -13.13 23.64
N PHE A 225 25.57 -14.14 23.59
CA PHE A 225 25.40 -15.29 22.69
C PHE A 225 24.14 -16.12 23.00
N GLU A 226 23.97 -16.53 24.26
CA GLU A 226 22.86 -17.41 24.68
C GLU A 226 21.50 -16.71 24.53
N HIS A 227 21.39 -15.43 24.92
CA HIS A 227 20.13 -14.68 24.87
C HIS A 227 19.84 -14.00 23.53
N THR A 228 20.73 -14.12 22.54
CA THR A 228 20.46 -13.75 21.14
C THR A 228 20.27 -14.97 20.24
N GLY A 229 19.91 -16.12 20.82
CA GLY A 229 19.60 -17.34 20.09
C GLY A 229 20.82 -18.01 19.45
N GLY A 230 22.00 -17.85 20.03
CA GLY A 230 23.25 -18.36 19.48
C GLY A 230 23.79 -17.56 18.30
N SER A 231 23.33 -16.31 18.11
CA SER A 231 23.85 -15.41 17.09
C SER A 231 25.29 -15.02 17.40
N TYR A 232 26.11 -14.87 16.36
CA TYR A 232 27.53 -14.51 16.45
C TYR A 232 28.37 -15.45 17.33
N PRO A 233 28.65 -16.70 16.88
CA PRO A 233 29.49 -17.66 17.60
C PRO A 233 30.88 -17.14 17.97
N GLU A 234 31.37 -16.11 17.26
CA GLU A 234 32.60 -15.40 17.56
C GLU A 234 32.62 -14.78 18.97
N LEU A 235 31.46 -14.47 19.57
CA LEU A 235 31.39 -14.00 20.95
C LEU A 235 32.05 -14.99 21.91
N ILE A 236 31.94 -16.30 21.62
CA ILE A 236 32.54 -17.39 22.40
C ILE A 236 33.88 -17.83 21.81
N THR A 237 33.92 -18.02 20.48
CA THR A 237 35.05 -18.66 19.79
C THR A 237 36.23 -17.72 19.49
N ARG A 238 36.01 -16.40 19.57
CA ARG A 238 37.00 -15.36 19.26
C ARG A 238 37.15 -14.34 20.40
N PRO A 239 37.75 -14.74 21.53
CA PRO A 239 37.99 -13.84 22.66
C PRO A 239 39.02 -12.75 22.36
N ASP A 240 39.81 -12.90 21.29
CA ASP A 240 40.75 -11.90 20.77
C ASP A 240 40.04 -10.72 20.08
N LEU A 241 38.83 -10.91 19.53
CA LEU A 241 38.05 -9.84 18.91
C LEU A 241 37.33 -9.03 20.00
N LYS A 242 37.86 -7.88 20.38
CA LYS A 242 37.32 -7.06 21.48
C LYS A 242 36.18 -6.10 21.10
N VAL A 243 35.90 -5.95 19.81
CA VAL A 243 34.88 -5.03 19.29
C VAL A 243 33.70 -5.78 18.70
N PHE A 244 32.48 -5.34 19.01
CA PHE A 244 31.23 -5.88 18.53
C PHE A 244 30.34 -4.78 17.97
N LEU A 245 29.80 -4.98 16.77
CA LEU A 245 28.83 -4.09 16.13
C LEU A 245 27.44 -4.74 16.23
N PRO A 246 26.69 -4.51 17.32
CA PRO A 246 25.36 -5.10 17.49
C PRO A 246 24.39 -4.50 16.46
N PRO A 247 23.55 -5.33 15.79
CA PRO A 247 22.57 -4.86 14.82
C PRO A 247 21.32 -4.28 15.50
N ILE A 248 21.50 -3.29 16.37
CA ILE A 248 20.43 -2.63 17.13
C ILE A 248 20.25 -1.17 16.69
N GLY A 249 19.20 -0.53 17.18
CA GLY A 249 18.95 0.89 16.92
C GLY A 249 20.07 1.79 17.45
N GLY A 250 20.51 2.72 16.61
CA GLY A 250 21.48 3.76 16.96
C GLY A 250 20.87 5.00 17.62
N LEU A 251 21.50 6.15 17.40
CA LEU A 251 21.00 7.45 17.85
C LEU A 251 21.19 8.53 16.80
N THR A 252 20.52 9.67 16.99
CA THR A 252 20.76 10.88 16.21
C THR A 252 20.88 12.09 17.13
N VAL A 253 21.96 12.85 16.99
CA VAL A 253 22.16 14.14 17.64
C VAL A 253 21.65 15.24 16.71
N TYR A 254 20.88 16.17 17.26
CA TYR A 254 20.44 17.40 16.62
C TYR A 254 21.04 18.57 17.40
N ILE A 255 21.90 19.34 16.73
CA ILE A 255 22.59 20.50 17.29
C ILE A 255 21.98 21.76 16.69
N PHE A 256 21.44 22.61 17.57
CA PHE A 256 20.87 23.90 17.27
C PHE A 256 21.91 24.98 17.58
N GLY A 257 22.20 25.83 16.59
CA GLY A 257 23.31 26.77 16.63
C GLY A 257 24.63 26.17 16.11
N PRO A 258 25.75 26.91 16.24
CA PRO A 258 27.05 26.49 15.72
C PRO A 258 27.60 25.25 16.45
N PRO A 259 27.94 24.15 15.74
CA PRO A 259 28.42 22.92 16.36
C PRO A 259 29.76 23.08 17.11
N GLU A 260 30.56 24.09 16.76
CA GLU A 260 31.83 24.43 17.42
C GLU A 260 31.64 24.80 18.90
N ARG A 261 30.44 25.27 19.27
CA ARG A 261 30.13 25.72 20.63
C ARG A 261 29.72 24.60 21.58
N VAL A 262 29.39 23.41 21.07
CA VAL A 262 28.85 22.31 21.89
C VAL A 262 29.82 21.89 23.00
N SER A 263 31.13 21.92 22.74
CA SER A 263 32.18 21.57 23.70
C SER A 263 32.70 22.75 24.54
N ASP A 264 32.25 23.98 24.27
CA ASP A 264 32.74 25.17 24.97
C ASP A 264 32.03 25.34 26.32
N GLU A 265 32.78 25.24 27.41
CA GLU A 265 32.24 25.34 28.77
C GLU A 265 31.80 26.78 29.14
N ASN A 266 32.23 27.78 28.36
CA ASN A 266 31.92 29.20 28.60
C ASN A 266 30.55 29.62 28.04
N VAL A 267 29.99 28.84 27.12
CA VAL A 267 28.63 29.05 26.65
C VAL A 267 27.65 28.21 27.47
N LYS A 268 26.38 28.58 27.41
CA LYS A 268 25.30 27.80 28.03
C LYS A 268 24.86 26.66 27.12
N LEU A 269 24.61 25.49 27.71
CA LEU A 269 24.13 24.30 27.00
C LEU A 269 22.77 23.85 27.52
N ALA A 270 21.77 23.81 26.64
CA ALA A 270 20.51 23.13 26.85
C ALA A 270 20.53 21.74 26.22
N LEU A 271 20.28 20.69 27.01
CA LEU A 271 20.35 19.29 26.58
C LEU A 271 19.03 18.56 26.80
N ARG A 272 18.53 17.91 25.75
CA ARG A 272 17.45 16.91 25.82
C ARG A 272 17.94 15.55 25.35
N ILE A 273 17.84 14.54 26.20
CA ILE A 273 18.04 13.14 25.81
C ILE A 273 16.68 12.45 25.74
N HIS A 274 16.31 12.03 24.55
CA HIS A 274 15.02 11.44 24.23
C HIS A 274 15.19 9.97 23.85
N ASP A 275 14.33 9.11 24.41
CA ASP A 275 14.23 7.72 23.95
C ASP A 275 12.99 7.62 23.06
N GLU A 276 13.14 6.97 21.91
CA GLU A 276 12.12 6.80 20.89
C GLU A 276 10.76 6.34 21.44
N CYS A 277 9.71 6.98 20.97
CA CYS A 277 8.33 6.59 21.19
C CYS A 277 7.51 6.89 19.93
N ASN A 278 7.58 6.02 18.94
CA ASN A 278 6.99 6.18 17.60
C ASN A 278 5.53 6.66 17.65
N GLY A 279 4.69 5.97 18.44
CA GLY A 279 3.26 6.31 18.58
C GLY A 279 2.99 7.73 19.09
N SER A 280 3.87 8.31 19.93
CA SER A 280 3.71 9.68 20.42
C SER A 280 4.45 10.66 19.52
N ASP A 281 5.72 10.40 19.23
CA ASP A 281 6.62 11.31 18.52
C ASP A 281 6.15 11.59 17.09
N VAL A 282 5.64 10.57 16.38
CA VAL A 282 5.18 10.69 14.99
C VAL A 282 3.66 10.86 14.91
N PHE A 283 2.90 10.05 15.64
CA PHE A 283 1.43 9.98 15.51
C PHE A 283 0.66 10.74 16.59
N GLN A 284 1.34 11.52 17.44
CA GLN A 284 0.73 12.39 18.43
C GLN A 284 -0.20 11.69 19.43
N SER A 285 0.08 10.43 19.79
CA SER A 285 -0.64 9.74 20.86
C SER A 285 -0.58 10.52 22.19
N ASP A 286 -1.75 10.64 22.83
CA ASP A 286 -2.00 11.33 24.11
C ASP A 286 -1.78 10.44 25.36
N ILE A 287 -1.41 9.17 25.16
CA ILE A 287 -1.23 8.16 26.22
C ILE A 287 0.04 8.41 27.05
N CYS A 288 1.04 9.09 26.46
CA CYS A 288 2.32 9.37 27.11
C CYS A 288 2.81 10.79 26.83
N THR A 289 3.79 11.25 27.61
CA THR A 289 4.38 12.60 27.49
C THR A 289 5.61 12.68 26.58
N CYS A 290 5.93 11.62 25.82
CA CYS A 290 7.15 11.59 25.01
C CYS A 290 7.22 12.74 24.01
N ARG A 291 6.20 12.94 23.15
CA ARG A 291 6.19 14.04 22.18
C ARG A 291 6.14 15.43 22.82
N PRO A 292 5.23 15.74 23.77
CA PRO A 292 5.23 17.06 24.41
C PRO A 292 6.60 17.43 24.99
N TYR A 293 7.30 16.46 25.57
CA TYR A 293 8.60 16.70 26.17
C TYR A 293 9.73 16.77 25.13
N LEU A 294 9.62 16.06 24.01
CA LEU A 294 10.52 16.23 22.86
C LEU A 294 10.37 17.63 22.26
N ALA A 295 9.13 18.09 22.04
CA ALA A 295 8.82 19.40 21.51
C ALA A 295 9.34 20.52 22.43
N PHE A 296 9.05 20.43 23.74
CA PHE A 296 9.63 21.33 24.75
C PHE A 296 11.15 21.31 24.71
N GLY A 297 11.74 20.12 24.61
CA GLY A 297 13.18 19.91 24.48
C GLY A 297 13.80 20.67 23.31
N ILE A 298 13.16 20.59 22.15
CA ILE A 298 13.60 21.27 20.92
C ILE A 298 13.41 22.78 21.04
N GLN A 299 12.27 23.25 21.56
CA GLN A 299 11.99 24.68 21.73
C GLN A 299 13.04 25.34 22.64
N GLU A 300 13.35 24.74 23.78
CA GLU A 300 14.35 25.27 24.71
C GLU A 300 15.78 25.18 24.15
N ALA A 301 16.10 24.12 23.39
CA ALA A 301 17.37 24.02 22.69
C ALA A 301 17.54 25.13 21.64
N ILE A 302 16.48 25.45 20.89
CA ILE A 302 16.47 26.57 19.93
C ILE A 302 16.70 27.89 20.68
N LYS A 303 15.89 28.18 21.72
CA LYS A 303 16.03 29.42 22.50
C LYS A 303 17.43 29.60 23.07
N GLU A 304 18.02 28.54 23.62
CA GLU A 304 19.40 28.60 24.15
C GLU A 304 20.41 28.94 23.05
N ALA A 305 20.26 28.34 21.87
CA ALA A 305 21.11 28.65 20.72
C ALA A 305 20.94 30.11 20.25
N GLN A 306 19.71 30.63 20.22
CA GLN A 306 19.41 32.03 19.85
C GLN A 306 20.01 33.03 20.84
N ASN A 307 20.06 32.67 22.12
CA ASN A 307 20.67 33.46 23.18
C ASN A 307 22.21 33.42 23.19
N GLY A 308 22.84 32.86 22.15
CA GLY A 308 24.28 32.75 22.01
C GLY A 308 24.89 31.48 22.63
N GLY A 309 24.07 30.63 23.24
CA GLY A 309 24.47 29.32 23.76
C GLY A 309 24.49 28.21 22.70
N SER A 310 24.23 26.98 23.13
CA SER A 310 24.12 25.79 22.31
C SER A 310 22.92 24.95 22.74
N GLY A 311 22.15 24.46 21.77
CA GLY A 311 21.05 23.54 21.99
C GLY A 311 21.35 22.16 21.44
N VAL A 312 21.18 21.10 22.24
CA VAL A 312 21.42 19.72 21.80
C VAL A 312 20.25 18.83 22.17
N VAL A 313 19.72 18.10 21.17
CA VAL A 313 18.70 17.06 21.35
C VAL A 313 19.26 15.75 20.83
N ILE A 314 19.30 14.71 21.67
CA ILE A 314 19.78 13.38 21.30
C ILE A 314 18.62 12.41 21.31
N TYR A 315 18.33 11.82 20.15
CA TYR A 315 17.24 10.88 19.93
C TYR A 315 17.78 9.45 19.86
N PHE A 316 17.55 8.65 20.90
CA PHE A 316 17.95 7.24 20.97
C PHE A 316 16.84 6.34 20.45
N ARG A 317 17.18 5.40 19.56
CA ARG A 317 16.23 4.43 18.99
C ARG A 317 15.98 3.25 19.94
N LYS A 318 15.35 3.53 21.08
CA LYS A 318 15.10 2.61 22.20
C LYS A 318 13.61 2.57 22.56
N GLU A 319 12.77 2.16 21.60
CA GLU A 319 11.32 2.06 21.77
C GLU A 319 10.91 1.21 22.99
N GLY A 320 9.85 1.65 23.68
CA GLY A 320 9.25 0.87 24.77
C GLY A 320 10.19 0.57 25.93
N ARG A 321 11.15 1.45 26.25
CA ARG A 321 12.22 1.19 27.24
C ARG A 321 13.13 0.01 26.86
N ALA A 322 13.42 -0.11 25.58
CA ALA A 322 14.15 -1.24 24.99
C ALA A 322 13.43 -2.60 25.12
N LEU A 323 12.12 -2.62 25.41
CA LEU A 323 11.27 -3.82 25.33
C LEU A 323 10.62 -3.99 23.94
N GLY A 324 10.64 -2.94 23.11
CA GLY A 324 9.98 -2.93 21.81
C GLY A 324 8.49 -2.57 21.88
N GLU A 325 7.93 -2.27 20.70
CA GLU A 325 6.56 -1.75 20.55
C GLU A 325 5.48 -2.78 20.90
N VAL A 326 5.70 -4.06 20.57
CA VAL A 326 4.73 -5.14 20.86
C VAL A 326 4.49 -5.26 22.37
N VAL A 327 5.55 -5.36 23.17
CA VAL A 327 5.43 -5.47 24.63
C VAL A 327 4.79 -4.23 25.22
N LYS A 328 5.14 -3.03 24.72
CA LYS A 328 4.50 -1.77 25.10
C LYS A 328 2.98 -1.83 24.89
N TYR A 329 2.51 -2.33 23.75
CA TYR A 329 1.08 -2.45 23.47
C TYR A 329 0.40 -3.52 24.32
N LEU A 330 1.08 -4.63 24.62
CA LEU A 330 0.57 -5.63 25.57
C LEU A 330 0.38 -5.02 26.98
N VAL A 331 1.33 -4.19 27.44
CA VAL A 331 1.21 -3.44 28.70
C VAL A 331 0.04 -2.46 28.65
N TYR A 332 -0.14 -1.72 27.54
CA TYR A 332 -1.29 -0.82 27.38
C TYR A 332 -2.63 -1.56 27.39
N ASN A 333 -2.71 -2.70 26.72
CA ASN A 333 -3.89 -3.55 26.73
C ASN A 333 -4.22 -4.05 28.14
N ALA A 334 -3.21 -4.51 28.89
CA ALA A 334 -3.37 -4.94 30.27
C ALA A 334 -3.83 -3.80 31.19
N ARG A 335 -3.27 -2.59 31.02
CA ARG A 335 -3.69 -1.37 31.74
C ARG A 335 -5.16 -1.05 31.49
N LYS A 336 -5.58 -1.01 30.23
CA LYS A 336 -6.98 -0.68 29.88
C LYS A 336 -7.98 -1.73 30.39
N ARG A 337 -7.63 -3.02 30.40
CA ARG A 337 -8.49 -4.11 30.90
C ARG A 337 -8.57 -4.16 32.43
N GLY A 338 -7.47 -3.85 33.12
CA GLY A 338 -7.32 -4.02 34.56
C GLY A 338 -7.50 -2.76 35.40
N GLY A 339 -8.01 -1.69 34.80
CA GLY A 339 -8.04 -0.34 35.37
C GLY A 339 -6.72 0.39 35.16
N ASP A 340 -6.77 1.52 34.44
CA ASP A 340 -5.59 2.34 34.15
C ASP A 340 -5.37 3.39 35.25
N THR A 341 -4.69 2.99 36.33
CA THR A 341 -4.39 3.84 37.50
C THR A 341 -2.88 3.99 37.70
N ALA A 342 -2.45 5.14 38.24
CA ALA A 342 -1.03 5.47 38.36
C ALA A 342 -0.30 4.54 39.35
N ASP A 343 -0.96 4.10 40.42
CA ASP A 343 -0.41 3.19 41.44
C ASP A 343 0.01 1.82 40.88
N LYS A 344 -0.68 1.34 39.83
CA LYS A 344 -0.42 0.01 39.22
C LYS A 344 0.50 0.06 38.01
N TYR A 345 0.96 1.24 37.60
CA TYR A 345 1.63 1.44 36.31
C TYR A 345 2.89 0.57 36.12
N PHE A 346 3.78 0.52 37.13
CA PHE A 346 4.99 -0.30 37.06
C PHE A 346 4.71 -1.78 37.28
N GLU A 347 3.81 -2.12 38.20
CA GLU A 347 3.38 -3.51 38.46
C GLU A 347 2.84 -4.16 37.18
N ARG A 348 2.05 -3.44 36.39
CA ARG A 348 1.56 -3.92 35.08
C ARG A 348 2.69 -4.17 34.08
N THR A 349 3.74 -3.35 34.12
CA THR A 349 4.90 -3.55 33.26
C THR A 349 5.67 -4.79 33.70
N GLU A 350 5.91 -4.97 35.01
CA GLU A 350 6.58 -6.15 35.57
C GLU A 350 5.81 -7.44 35.29
N ASN A 351 4.49 -7.43 35.46
CA ASN A 351 3.64 -8.60 35.23
C ASN A 351 3.68 -9.09 33.78
N ILE A 352 3.94 -8.20 32.80
CA ILE A 352 3.97 -8.55 31.37
C ILE A 352 5.40 -8.75 30.86
N ALA A 353 6.33 -7.86 31.21
CA ALA A 353 7.69 -7.84 30.71
C ALA A 353 8.70 -8.55 31.64
N GLY A 354 8.30 -8.89 32.86
CA GLY A 354 9.20 -9.44 33.90
C GLY A 354 10.15 -8.40 34.53
N VAL A 355 10.22 -7.19 33.97
CA VAL A 355 11.12 -6.10 34.40
C VAL A 355 10.49 -4.73 34.17
N ARG A 356 10.91 -3.70 34.92
CA ARG A 356 10.40 -2.32 34.78
C ARG A 356 11.03 -1.54 33.62
N ASP A 357 12.29 -1.81 33.33
CA ASP A 357 13.11 -1.04 32.39
C ASP A 357 14.30 -1.89 31.92
N MET A 358 14.55 -1.94 30.61
CA MET A 358 15.73 -2.59 30.02
C MET A 358 16.67 -1.58 29.37
N ARG A 359 16.46 -0.28 29.57
CA ARG A 359 17.34 0.74 29.01
C ARG A 359 18.67 0.74 29.74
N PHE A 360 19.70 0.37 29.01
CA PHE A 360 21.08 0.55 29.44
C PHE A 360 21.51 2.02 29.33
N GLN A 361 21.13 2.82 30.33
CA GLN A 361 21.50 4.25 30.38
C GLN A 361 22.99 4.46 30.67
N ALA A 362 23.69 3.45 31.20
CA ALA A 362 25.14 3.53 31.47
C ALA A 362 26.01 3.77 30.23
N LEU A 363 25.53 3.43 29.02
CA LEU A 363 26.22 3.65 27.75
C LEU A 363 25.83 4.99 27.08
N MET A 364 24.73 5.61 27.53
CA MET A 364 24.19 6.83 26.93
C MET A 364 25.17 8.03 26.96
N PRO A 365 25.98 8.26 28.02
CA PRO A 365 26.87 9.42 28.08
C PRO A 365 28.01 9.42 27.05
N ASP A 366 28.32 8.29 26.39
CA ASP A 366 29.46 8.18 25.49
C ASP A 366 29.39 9.18 24.33
N ILE A 367 28.20 9.47 23.80
CA ILE A 367 28.02 10.50 22.76
C ILE A 367 28.24 11.92 23.29
N LEU A 368 27.97 12.18 24.58
CA LEU A 368 28.26 13.47 25.20
C LEU A 368 29.77 13.68 25.32
N HIS A 369 30.50 12.63 25.69
CA HIS A 369 31.97 12.64 25.68
C HIS A 369 32.55 12.80 24.28
N TRP A 370 31.95 12.15 23.29
CA TRP A 370 32.35 12.32 21.90
C TRP A 370 32.18 13.77 21.43
N LEU A 371 31.08 14.43 21.83
CA LEU A 371 30.83 15.86 21.58
C LEU A 371 31.70 16.81 22.42
N GLY A 372 32.50 16.30 23.37
CA GLY A 372 33.34 17.12 24.25
C GLY A 372 32.59 17.80 25.40
N ILE A 373 31.34 17.40 25.68
CA ILE A 373 30.50 18.02 26.71
C ILE A 373 31.01 17.61 28.10
N LYS A 374 31.29 18.61 28.94
CA LYS A 374 31.73 18.43 30.34
C LYS A 374 30.76 19.05 31.36
N LYS A 375 29.93 19.99 30.91
CA LYS A 375 28.94 20.73 31.71
C LYS A 375 27.67 20.88 30.89
N ILE A 376 26.53 20.64 31.53
CA ILE A 376 25.19 20.89 31.00
C ILE A 376 24.54 21.92 31.92
N ASP A 377 24.24 23.11 31.40
CA ASP A 377 23.60 24.16 32.17
C ASP A 377 22.13 23.80 32.43
N ARG A 378 21.41 23.35 31.39
CA ARG A 378 19.98 23.04 31.45
C ARG A 378 19.69 21.65 30.90
N MET A 379 19.46 20.66 31.77
CA MET A 379 19.04 19.32 31.37
C MET A 379 17.51 19.19 31.39
N LEU A 380 16.91 19.02 30.22
CA LEU A 380 15.46 18.91 30.03
C LEU A 380 14.99 17.46 30.24
N SER A 381 15.01 17.00 31.50
CA SER A 381 14.68 15.61 31.87
C SER A 381 14.27 15.46 33.34
N MET A 382 13.22 14.67 33.56
CA MET A 382 12.79 14.23 34.91
C MET A 382 13.43 12.89 35.32
N SER A 383 14.09 12.18 34.39
CA SER A 383 14.61 10.84 34.66
C SER A 383 15.90 10.87 35.48
N ASN A 384 15.86 10.26 36.67
CA ASN A 384 17.06 10.06 37.49
C ASN A 384 18.05 9.10 36.81
N MET A 385 17.57 8.02 36.18
CA MET A 385 18.46 7.09 35.46
C MET A 385 19.33 7.79 34.40
N LYS A 386 18.78 8.79 33.69
CA LYS A 386 19.56 9.60 32.73
C LYS A 386 20.51 10.54 33.43
N HIS A 387 20.04 11.25 34.45
CA HIS A 387 20.86 12.16 35.24
C HIS A 387 22.05 11.46 35.88
N ASP A 388 21.80 10.38 36.61
CA ASP A 388 22.79 9.65 37.39
C ASP A 388 23.84 9.02 36.47
N ALA A 389 23.43 8.50 35.31
CA ALA A 389 24.38 8.00 34.30
C ALA A 389 25.34 9.09 33.81
N ILE A 390 24.85 10.31 33.56
CA ILE A 390 25.68 11.43 33.09
C ILE A 390 26.64 11.91 34.18
N VAL A 391 26.14 12.11 35.40
CA VAL A 391 26.95 12.57 36.54
C VAL A 391 28.00 11.53 36.93
N ALA A 392 27.66 10.24 36.92
CA ALA A 392 28.60 9.15 37.18
C ALA A 392 29.76 9.11 36.17
N GLN A 393 29.55 9.65 34.97
CA GLN A 393 30.57 9.80 33.94
C GLN A 393 31.34 11.13 34.02
N GLY A 394 31.12 11.91 35.08
CA GLY A 394 31.88 13.13 35.39
C GLY A 394 31.41 14.38 34.63
N ILE A 395 30.23 14.34 34.00
CA ILE A 395 29.63 15.51 33.36
C ILE A 395 28.74 16.22 34.38
N LYS A 396 29.01 17.50 34.63
CA LYS A 396 28.24 18.30 35.61
C LYS A 396 26.91 18.72 35.01
N ILE A 397 25.82 18.62 35.78
CA ILE A 397 24.51 19.17 35.43
C ILE A 397 24.18 20.27 36.43
N LEU A 398 23.95 21.50 35.96
CA LEU A 398 23.66 22.64 36.84
C LEU A 398 22.18 22.73 37.19
N GLU A 399 21.31 22.62 36.19
CA GLU A 399 19.86 22.70 36.35
C GLU A 399 19.17 21.51 35.67
N ARG A 400 18.19 20.93 36.37
CA ARG A 400 17.25 19.95 35.80
C ARG A 400 15.89 20.60 35.63
N ILE A 401 15.35 20.52 34.43
CA ILE A 401 14.10 21.19 34.06
C ILE A 401 13.05 20.13 33.75
N PRO A 402 11.94 20.07 34.50
CA PRO A 402 10.83 19.18 34.21
C PRO A 402 10.03 19.67 33.00
N ILE A 403 9.14 18.83 32.48
CA ILE A 403 8.16 19.29 31.49
C ILE A 403 7.18 20.28 32.17
N PRO A 404 6.77 21.37 31.49
CA PRO A 404 5.74 22.27 32.02
C PRO A 404 4.38 21.56 32.20
N GLU A 405 3.64 21.93 33.24
CA GLU A 405 2.38 21.28 33.64
C GLU A 405 1.30 21.39 32.54
N GLU A 406 1.25 22.54 31.88
CA GLU A 406 0.34 22.84 30.78
C GLU A 406 0.59 22.00 29.52
N MET A 407 1.78 21.39 29.40
CA MET A 407 2.15 20.52 28.29
C MET A 407 1.89 19.04 28.57
N ILE A 408 1.36 18.67 29.74
CA ILE A 408 1.05 17.28 30.10
C ILE A 408 -0.39 16.94 29.69
N PRO A 409 -0.60 16.06 28.68
CA PRO A 409 -1.95 15.58 28.34
C PRO A 409 -2.63 14.90 29.51
N GLN A 410 -3.96 15.04 29.61
CA GLN A 410 -4.75 14.50 30.72
C GLN A 410 -4.55 12.98 30.91
N ASP A 411 -4.61 12.20 29.81
CA ASP A 411 -4.41 10.75 29.83
C ASP A 411 -3.00 10.34 30.28
N SER A 412 -2.00 11.16 29.97
CA SER A 412 -0.61 10.89 30.30
C SER A 412 -0.26 11.16 31.78
N ARG A 413 -1.18 11.74 32.56
CA ARG A 413 -1.01 11.92 34.02
C ARG A 413 -0.79 10.60 34.74
N VAL A 414 -1.47 9.53 34.30
CA VAL A 414 -1.25 8.18 34.84
C VAL A 414 0.22 7.78 34.79
N GLU A 415 0.90 8.09 33.68
CA GLU A 415 2.32 7.79 33.51
C GLU A 415 3.21 8.75 34.30
N ILE A 416 2.96 10.05 34.23
CA ILE A 416 3.83 11.06 34.87
C ILE A 416 3.76 10.94 36.40
N ASP A 417 2.56 10.84 36.96
CA ASP A 417 2.37 10.82 38.42
C ASP A 417 2.96 9.52 39.00
N ALA A 418 2.79 8.40 38.29
CA ALA A 418 3.45 7.14 38.64
C ALA A 418 4.98 7.27 38.64
N LYS A 419 5.55 7.93 37.62
CA LYS A 419 7.00 8.14 37.51
C LYS A 419 7.53 9.06 38.61
N ILE A 420 6.84 10.15 38.92
CA ILE A 420 7.20 11.07 40.01
C ILE A 420 7.24 10.31 41.34
N ASN A 421 6.23 9.47 41.60
CA ASN A 421 6.18 8.65 42.82
C ASN A 421 7.29 7.58 42.85
N ALA A 422 7.65 7.01 41.70
CA ALA A 422 8.80 6.11 41.57
C ALA A 422 10.17 6.84 41.63
N GLY A 423 10.18 8.13 41.95
CA GLY A 423 11.38 8.91 42.24
C GLY A 423 11.81 9.88 41.14
N TYR A 424 11.10 9.99 40.02
CA TYR A 424 11.45 10.97 38.98
C TYR A 424 11.43 12.39 39.53
N PHE A 425 12.37 13.21 39.07
CA PHE A 425 12.52 14.59 39.50
C PHE A 425 11.32 15.43 39.09
N THR A 426 10.82 16.26 40.01
CA THR A 426 9.79 17.25 39.77
C THR A 426 10.02 18.44 40.71
N THR A 427 9.64 19.62 40.26
CA THR A 427 9.54 20.83 41.10
C THR A 427 8.12 21.00 41.68
N GLY A 428 7.15 20.20 41.22
CA GLY A 428 5.75 20.24 41.63
C GLY A 428 5.39 19.30 42.79
N LYS A 429 4.08 19.12 43.01
CA LYS A 429 3.53 18.29 44.09
C LYS A 429 3.89 16.81 43.90
N LYS A 430 4.28 16.13 44.97
CA LYS A 430 4.35 14.65 45.05
C LYS A 430 3.03 14.13 45.60
N TYR A 431 2.40 13.18 44.90
CA TYR A 431 1.12 12.59 45.28
C TYR A 431 1.30 11.43 46.27
N THR A 432 0.34 11.23 47.17
CA THR A 432 0.29 10.03 48.03
C THR A 432 -0.24 8.82 47.26
N MET A 433 -0.06 7.59 47.78
CA MET A 433 -0.60 6.37 47.14
C MET A 433 -2.13 6.40 46.98
N GLU A 434 -2.83 7.02 47.93
CA GLU A 434 -4.29 7.20 47.88
C GLU A 434 -4.69 8.19 46.78
N GLU A 435 -3.93 9.27 46.60
CA GLU A 435 -4.14 10.25 45.53
C GLU A 435 -3.84 9.64 44.14
N LEU A 436 -2.79 8.80 44.02
CA LEU A 436 -2.44 8.11 42.78
C LEU A 436 -3.52 7.14 42.30
N ALA A 437 -4.21 6.46 43.22
CA ALA A 437 -5.33 5.57 42.88
C ALA A 437 -6.53 6.34 42.29
N GLN A 438 -6.60 7.66 42.50
CA GLN A 438 -7.62 8.53 41.90
C GLN A 438 -7.22 9.04 40.50
N VAL A 439 -5.94 8.99 40.15
CA VAL A 439 -5.46 9.35 38.81
C VAL A 439 -5.79 8.19 37.86
N LYS A 440 -6.81 8.39 37.03
CA LYS A 440 -7.34 7.37 36.11
C LYS A 440 -7.20 7.80 34.66
N GLY A 441 -6.68 6.91 33.82
CA GLY A 441 -6.67 7.06 32.37
C GLY A 441 -8.00 6.63 31.75
N ARG A 442 -8.12 6.75 30.42
CA ARG A 442 -9.29 6.25 29.69
C ARG A 442 -9.48 4.75 29.91
N GLY A 443 -10.72 4.35 30.18
CA GLY A 443 -11.12 2.96 30.29
C GLY A 443 -11.13 2.22 28.95
N TRP A 444 -11.44 0.93 29.00
CA TRP A 444 -11.73 0.11 27.81
C TRP A 444 -13.11 0.49 27.24
N GLU A 445 -13.22 1.66 26.61
CA GLU A 445 -14.37 2.01 25.78
C GLU A 445 -14.10 1.48 24.36
N LYS A 446 -14.99 0.67 23.81
CA LYS A 446 -14.87 0.26 22.41
C LYS A 446 -15.16 1.46 21.52
N TRP A 447 -14.56 1.52 20.33
CA TRP A 447 -14.90 2.55 19.34
C TRP A 447 -16.42 2.54 19.02
N GLU A 448 -17.05 1.36 19.11
CA GLU A 448 -18.50 1.14 19.08
C GLU A 448 -19.25 1.94 20.16
N ASP A 449 -18.71 2.06 21.38
CA ASP A 449 -19.36 2.74 22.51
C ASP A 449 -19.33 4.28 22.37
N ILE A 450 -18.30 4.81 21.69
CA ILE A 450 -18.06 6.25 21.52
C ILE A 450 -18.96 6.84 20.42
N THR A 451 -19.28 6.08 19.37
CA THR A 451 -20.17 6.53 18.28
C THR A 451 -21.61 6.85 18.71
N PHE A 452 -22.07 6.35 19.86
CA PHE A 452 -23.45 6.55 20.33
C PHE A 452 -23.65 7.72 21.29
N ARG A 453 -22.58 8.34 21.81
CA ARG A 453 -22.69 9.24 22.97
C ARG A 453 -22.88 10.73 22.65
N ARG A 454 -22.79 11.15 21.38
CA ARG A 454 -22.62 12.58 21.02
C ARG A 454 -23.83 13.35 20.46
N TYR A 455 -25.04 12.78 20.38
CA TYR A 455 -26.18 13.51 19.81
C TYR A 455 -27.40 13.58 20.74
N GLY A 456 -27.53 14.73 21.41
CA GLY A 456 -28.69 15.16 22.22
C GLY A 456 -29.94 15.49 21.36
N PRO A 457 -30.79 16.47 21.77
CA PRO A 457 -32.19 16.63 21.32
C PRO A 457 -32.40 16.74 19.79
N ALA A 458 -31.35 17.03 19.03
CA ALA A 458 -31.31 16.93 17.57
C ALA A 458 -31.76 15.55 17.02
N ARG A 459 -31.59 14.46 17.79
CA ARG A 459 -32.01 13.11 17.36
C ARG A 459 -33.54 12.93 17.33
N ARG A 460 -34.28 13.67 18.16
CA ARG A 460 -35.76 13.62 18.14
C ARG A 460 -36.29 14.31 16.88
N VAL A 461 -35.71 15.47 16.55
CA VAL A 461 -36.03 16.23 15.34
C VAL A 461 -35.59 15.48 14.08
N PHE A 462 -34.39 14.90 14.07
CA PHE A 462 -33.88 14.12 12.94
C PHE A 462 -34.68 12.82 12.72
N ARG A 463 -35.11 12.12 13.78
CA ARG A 463 -36.00 10.95 13.63
C ARG A 463 -37.37 11.33 13.10
N ILE A 464 -37.95 12.42 13.58
CA ILE A 464 -39.23 12.92 13.06
C ILE A 464 -39.07 13.31 11.58
N SER A 465 -37.99 14.00 11.23
CA SER A 465 -37.68 14.33 9.83
C SER A 465 -37.49 13.08 8.98
N LEU A 466 -36.75 12.07 9.45
CA LEU A 466 -36.54 10.81 8.72
C LEU A 466 -37.86 10.06 8.49
N ILE A 467 -38.73 10.02 9.50
CA ILE A 467 -40.05 9.40 9.39
C ILE A 467 -40.91 10.17 8.39
N LEU A 468 -40.90 11.51 8.44
CA LEU A 468 -41.63 12.35 7.48
C LEU A 468 -41.08 12.19 6.06
N THR A 469 -39.76 12.15 5.88
CA THR A 469 -39.12 11.89 4.59
C THR A 469 -39.44 10.48 4.09
N PHE A 470 -39.47 9.48 4.96
CA PHE A 470 -39.81 8.11 4.60
C PHE A 470 -41.29 7.98 4.20
N ILE A 471 -42.19 8.65 4.92
CA ILE A 471 -43.61 8.75 4.55
C ILE A 471 -43.78 9.47 3.22
N TRP A 472 -43.04 10.56 2.99
CA TRP A 472 -43.00 11.27 1.71
C TRP A 472 -42.52 10.35 0.59
N PHE A 473 -41.44 9.59 0.81
CA PHE A 473 -40.88 8.65 -0.16
C PHE A 473 -41.86 7.53 -0.48
N ILE A 474 -42.57 6.99 0.52
CA ILE A 474 -43.65 6.01 0.29
C ILE A 474 -44.81 6.63 -0.49
N ALA A 475 -45.21 7.87 -0.17
CA ALA A 475 -46.26 8.57 -0.90
C ALA A 475 -45.84 8.86 -2.35
N GLU A 476 -44.58 9.21 -2.58
CA GLU A 476 -43.99 9.44 -3.90
C GLU A 476 -43.85 8.15 -4.69
N ILE A 477 -43.37 7.06 -4.08
CA ILE A 477 -43.36 5.72 -4.67
C ILE A 477 -44.78 5.27 -5.01
N TYR A 478 -45.76 5.49 -4.13
CA TYR A 478 -47.16 5.18 -4.39
C TYR A 478 -47.70 6.03 -5.55
N PHE A 479 -47.36 7.32 -5.60
CA PHE A 479 -47.76 8.22 -6.68
C PHE A 479 -47.11 7.82 -8.01
N VAL A 480 -45.82 7.51 -8.03
CA VAL A 480 -45.07 7.03 -9.19
C VAL A 480 -45.58 5.66 -9.64
N HIS A 481 -45.84 4.73 -8.73
CA HIS A 481 -46.42 3.43 -9.04
C HIS A 481 -47.84 3.57 -9.60
N ARG A 482 -48.65 4.49 -9.06
CA ARG A 482 -49.99 4.81 -9.58
C ARG A 482 -49.93 5.54 -10.93
N SER A 483 -48.88 6.33 -11.18
CA SER A 483 -48.63 6.99 -12.47
C SER A 483 -48.12 5.98 -13.53
N LEU A 484 -47.22 5.07 -13.16
CA LEU A 484 -46.71 4.00 -14.03
C LEU A 484 -47.80 2.98 -14.38
N THR A 485 -48.67 2.62 -13.43
CA THR A 485 -49.85 1.77 -13.71
C THR A 485 -50.97 2.50 -14.46
N ARG A 486 -50.92 3.83 -14.54
CA ARG A 486 -51.81 4.64 -15.41
C ARG A 486 -51.25 4.84 -16.82
N VAL A 487 -49.97 4.58 -17.05
CA VAL A 487 -49.39 4.51 -18.40
C VAL A 487 -49.49 3.06 -18.90
N HIS A 488 -50.74 2.64 -19.08
CA HIS A 488 -51.09 1.80 -20.22
C HIS A 488 -51.78 2.70 -21.25
N PRO A 489 -51.04 3.16 -22.25
CA PRO A 489 -51.32 2.75 -23.60
C PRO A 489 -50.55 1.44 -23.79
N GLN A 490 -51.17 0.25 -23.70
CA GLN A 490 -51.92 -0.25 -24.84
C GLN A 490 -52.28 0.87 -25.81
N SER A 491 -51.28 1.35 -26.56
CA SER A 491 -51.58 1.71 -27.94
C SER A 491 -52.14 0.41 -28.49
N GLN A 492 -53.46 0.38 -28.64
CA GLN A 492 -54.05 -0.49 -29.62
C GLN A 492 -53.34 -0.15 -30.92
N LEU A 493 -52.29 -0.89 -31.27
CA LEU A 493 -51.78 -0.93 -32.62
C LEU A 493 -52.84 -1.67 -33.43
N GLY A 494 -53.92 -0.95 -33.73
CA GLY A 494 -54.81 -1.29 -34.82
C GLY A 494 -53.94 -1.31 -36.07
N ASN A 495 -53.96 -2.44 -36.77
CA ASN A 495 -53.38 -2.70 -38.08
C ASN A 495 -52.34 -1.66 -38.51
N ILE A 496 -51.09 -1.79 -38.04
CA ILE A 496 -49.99 -1.13 -38.74
C ILE A 496 -50.04 -1.67 -40.16
N ASN A 497 -50.43 -0.80 -41.09
CA ASN A 497 -50.44 -1.10 -42.50
C ASN A 497 -48.96 -1.12 -42.93
N THR A 498 -48.28 -2.24 -42.77
CA THR A 498 -46.98 -2.53 -43.37
C THR A 498 -47.20 -2.76 -44.87
N ALA A 499 -47.67 -1.71 -45.56
CA ALA A 499 -47.84 -1.71 -47.00
C ALA A 499 -46.45 -1.65 -47.66
N GLY A 500 -45.77 -2.79 -47.69
CA GLY A 500 -44.46 -2.93 -48.32
C GLY A 500 -43.86 -4.31 -48.09
N ARG A 501 -43.05 -4.78 -49.04
CA ARG A 501 -42.36 -6.07 -48.92
C ARG A 501 -41.13 -5.92 -48.03
N ILE A 502 -40.96 -6.83 -47.08
CA ILE A 502 -39.88 -6.82 -46.10
C ILE A 502 -38.89 -7.95 -46.42
N PHE A 503 -37.61 -7.58 -46.57
CA PHE A 503 -36.50 -8.52 -46.64
C PHE A 503 -35.90 -8.69 -45.26
N ILE A 504 -35.98 -9.89 -44.70
CA ILE A 504 -35.44 -10.23 -43.38
C ILE A 504 -34.08 -10.88 -43.59
N ALA A 505 -33.02 -10.26 -43.09
CA ALA A 505 -31.65 -10.75 -43.15
C ALA A 505 -31.17 -11.17 -41.76
N SER A 506 -30.65 -12.38 -41.63
CA SER A 506 -30.07 -12.91 -40.39
C SER A 506 -28.72 -13.58 -40.62
N LEU A 507 -27.89 -13.55 -39.57
CA LEU A 507 -26.61 -14.24 -39.48
C LEU A 507 -26.56 -15.01 -38.15
N HIS A 508 -26.24 -16.30 -38.20
CA HIS A 508 -26.14 -17.16 -37.02
C HIS A 508 -24.80 -17.91 -36.95
N TRP A 509 -24.29 -18.06 -35.73
CA TRP A 509 -23.13 -18.87 -35.37
C TRP A 509 -23.26 -19.37 -33.93
N ASN A 510 -23.32 -20.69 -33.73
CA ASN A 510 -23.47 -21.33 -32.41
C ASN A 510 -24.70 -20.85 -31.63
N ASN A 511 -25.86 -20.79 -32.31
CA ASN A 511 -27.11 -20.26 -31.77
C ASN A 511 -28.20 -21.33 -31.58
N GLU A 512 -27.88 -22.62 -31.52
CA GLU A 512 -28.88 -23.71 -31.50
C GLU A 512 -29.98 -23.48 -30.46
N ALA A 513 -29.59 -23.16 -29.23
CA ALA A 513 -30.53 -22.99 -28.12
C ALA A 513 -31.52 -21.84 -28.36
N ILE A 514 -31.05 -20.68 -28.84
CA ILE A 514 -31.90 -19.51 -29.10
C ILE A 514 -32.79 -19.77 -30.32
N LEU A 515 -32.25 -20.41 -31.36
CA LEU A 515 -32.99 -20.79 -32.57
C LEU A 515 -34.18 -21.69 -32.23
N ARG A 516 -33.94 -22.73 -31.42
CA ARG A 516 -34.96 -23.73 -31.07
C ARG A 516 -35.99 -23.23 -30.07
N ASN A 517 -35.59 -22.44 -29.08
CA ASN A 517 -36.48 -22.04 -27.99
C ASN A 517 -37.32 -20.80 -28.33
N ASP A 518 -36.78 -19.86 -29.09
CA ASP A 518 -37.38 -18.53 -29.23
C ASP A 518 -37.40 -18.03 -30.68
N TRP A 519 -36.26 -17.99 -31.36
CA TRP A 519 -36.09 -17.24 -32.60
C TRP A 519 -36.85 -17.82 -33.79
N ASN A 520 -36.79 -19.14 -34.00
CA ASN A 520 -37.50 -19.78 -35.13
C ASN A 520 -39.02 -19.60 -35.01
N ASP A 521 -39.55 -19.72 -33.79
CA ASP A 521 -40.97 -19.50 -33.50
C ASP A 521 -41.37 -18.05 -33.76
N ALA A 522 -40.54 -17.09 -33.32
CA ALA A 522 -40.78 -15.68 -33.53
C ALA A 522 -40.77 -15.30 -35.02
N ILE A 523 -39.85 -15.84 -35.82
CA ILE A 523 -39.80 -15.62 -37.28
C ILE A 523 -41.04 -16.18 -37.96
N VAL A 524 -41.45 -17.40 -37.63
CA VAL A 524 -42.67 -18.02 -38.17
C VAL A 524 -43.90 -17.19 -37.83
N GLN A 525 -44.02 -16.72 -36.59
CA GLN A 525 -45.12 -15.85 -36.17
C GLN A 525 -45.10 -14.50 -36.89
N LEU A 526 -43.92 -13.90 -37.07
CA LEU A 526 -43.75 -12.64 -37.79
C LEU A 526 -44.15 -12.77 -39.26
N VAL A 527 -43.66 -13.80 -39.96
CA VAL A 527 -43.98 -14.05 -41.37
C VAL A 527 -45.48 -14.33 -41.55
N SER A 528 -46.07 -15.13 -40.64
CA SER A 528 -47.51 -15.38 -40.62
C SER A 528 -48.33 -14.08 -40.44
N HIS A 529 -47.84 -13.16 -39.60
CA HIS A 529 -48.48 -11.87 -39.37
C HIS A 529 -48.34 -10.90 -40.56
N LEU A 530 -47.17 -10.86 -41.21
CA LEU A 530 -46.92 -9.98 -42.37
C LEU A 530 -47.58 -10.49 -43.67
N GLY A 531 -47.89 -11.78 -43.74
CA GLY A 531 -48.26 -12.48 -44.96
C GLY A 531 -47.02 -13.06 -45.65
N ALA A 532 -47.11 -14.32 -46.06
CA ALA A 532 -46.00 -15.07 -46.65
C ALA A 532 -45.48 -14.42 -47.95
N GLU A 533 -46.34 -13.75 -48.70
CA GLU A 533 -46.00 -13.04 -49.94
C GLU A 533 -45.31 -11.69 -49.72
N ASN A 534 -45.39 -11.13 -48.51
CA ASN A 534 -44.84 -9.82 -48.17
C ASN A 534 -43.52 -9.89 -47.39
N ALA A 535 -43.06 -11.09 -47.04
CA ALA A 535 -41.81 -11.30 -46.32
C ALA A 535 -40.89 -12.27 -47.07
N PHE A 536 -39.60 -11.93 -47.19
CA PHE A 536 -38.57 -12.84 -47.66
C PHE A 536 -37.54 -13.07 -46.56
N VAL A 537 -37.27 -14.32 -46.21
CA VAL A 537 -36.34 -14.66 -45.11
C VAL A 537 -35.01 -15.15 -45.67
N SER A 538 -33.93 -14.39 -45.47
CA SER A 538 -32.57 -14.75 -45.87
C SER A 538 -31.71 -14.96 -44.62
N VAL A 539 -31.26 -16.19 -44.41
CA VAL A 539 -30.42 -16.58 -43.27
C VAL A 539 -29.10 -17.13 -43.80
N TYR A 540 -28.00 -16.61 -43.27
CA TYR A 540 -26.68 -17.20 -43.47
C TYR A 540 -26.19 -17.78 -42.13
N GLU A 541 -25.75 -19.03 -42.17
CA GLU A 541 -25.16 -19.73 -41.03
C GLU A 541 -23.67 -19.89 -41.32
N SER A 542 -22.82 -19.28 -40.47
CA SER A 542 -21.38 -19.15 -40.71
C SER A 542 -20.55 -20.24 -40.00
N GLY A 543 -20.91 -21.50 -40.19
CA GLY A 543 -20.08 -22.64 -39.79
C GLY A 543 -20.03 -22.89 -38.28
N SER A 544 -21.22 -23.08 -37.70
CA SER A 544 -21.47 -23.44 -36.30
C SER A 544 -20.97 -24.84 -35.96
N TRP A 545 -20.60 -25.03 -34.70
CA TRP A 545 -20.12 -26.30 -34.16
C TRP A 545 -21.21 -27.04 -33.37
N ASP A 546 -22.29 -26.32 -33.00
CA ASP A 546 -23.52 -26.90 -32.45
C ASP A 546 -24.52 -27.27 -33.56
N ASP A 547 -25.72 -27.75 -33.20
CA ASP A 547 -26.74 -28.13 -34.18
C ASP A 547 -27.59 -26.92 -34.65
N SER A 548 -27.00 -25.72 -34.74
CA SER A 548 -27.65 -24.56 -35.38
C SER A 548 -28.10 -24.88 -36.81
N LYS A 549 -27.30 -25.68 -37.53
CA LYS A 549 -27.65 -26.17 -38.88
C LYS A 549 -28.92 -27.02 -38.87
N GLY A 550 -29.10 -27.91 -37.89
CA GLY A 550 -30.33 -28.68 -37.72
C GLY A 550 -31.52 -27.78 -37.40
N ALA A 551 -31.36 -26.85 -36.45
CA ALA A 551 -32.41 -25.89 -36.08
C ALA A 551 -32.86 -25.03 -37.27
N LEU A 552 -31.94 -24.60 -38.14
CA LEU A 552 -32.28 -23.82 -39.34
C LEU A 552 -32.94 -24.67 -40.45
N ARG A 553 -32.64 -25.97 -40.55
CA ARG A 553 -33.39 -26.88 -41.45
C ARG A 553 -34.84 -27.06 -40.99
N GLU A 554 -35.07 -27.08 -39.69
CA GLU A 554 -36.44 -27.12 -39.14
C GLU A 554 -37.19 -25.82 -39.44
N LEU A 555 -36.53 -24.67 -39.32
CA LEU A 555 -37.11 -23.40 -39.75
C LEU A 555 -37.43 -23.41 -41.25
N ASP A 556 -36.53 -23.93 -42.08
CA ASP A 556 -36.74 -24.05 -43.53
C ASP A 556 -38.04 -24.81 -43.84
N ALA A 557 -38.22 -25.99 -43.25
CA ALA A 557 -39.41 -26.79 -43.43
C ALA A 557 -40.70 -26.08 -42.97
N ARG A 558 -40.62 -25.31 -41.87
CA ARG A 558 -41.75 -24.55 -41.33
C ARG A 558 -42.13 -23.36 -42.21
N LEU A 559 -41.15 -22.64 -42.75
CA LEU A 559 -41.41 -21.56 -43.70
C LEU A 559 -41.93 -22.10 -45.04
N ASP A 560 -41.53 -23.32 -45.43
CA ASP A 560 -42.09 -24.02 -46.61
C ASP A 560 -43.57 -24.31 -46.46
N ALA A 561 -43.95 -24.84 -45.30
CA ALA A 561 -45.33 -25.14 -44.97
C ALA A 561 -46.22 -23.87 -44.99
N LEU A 562 -45.64 -22.69 -44.75
CA LEU A 562 -46.33 -21.40 -44.83
C LEU A 562 -46.34 -20.79 -46.24
N GLY A 563 -45.59 -21.37 -47.19
CA GLY A 563 -45.42 -20.81 -48.54
C GLY A 563 -44.57 -19.53 -48.58
N ALA A 564 -43.73 -19.29 -47.57
CA ALA A 564 -42.90 -18.08 -47.49
C ALA A 564 -41.60 -18.25 -48.30
N PRO A 565 -41.25 -17.27 -49.16
CA PRO A 565 -40.00 -17.31 -49.92
C PRO A 565 -38.82 -17.06 -48.99
N ARG A 566 -37.76 -17.85 -49.15
CA ARG A 566 -36.60 -17.84 -48.27
C ARG A 566 -35.32 -18.30 -48.94
N ASN A 567 -34.20 -17.95 -48.34
CA ASN A 567 -32.86 -18.44 -48.67
C ASN A 567 -32.11 -18.76 -47.37
N ILE A 568 -31.95 -20.05 -47.05
CA ILE A 568 -31.20 -20.49 -45.87
C ILE A 568 -29.91 -21.14 -46.35
N THR A 569 -28.80 -20.42 -46.19
CA THR A 569 -27.47 -20.88 -46.59
C THR A 569 -26.70 -21.39 -45.37
N LEU A 570 -26.29 -22.66 -45.41
CA LEU A 570 -25.52 -23.31 -44.35
C LEU A 570 -24.08 -23.49 -44.83
N SER A 571 -23.12 -22.80 -44.22
CA SER A 571 -21.71 -22.88 -44.61
C SER A 571 -21.06 -24.18 -44.14
N ASP A 572 -20.37 -24.89 -45.03
CA ASP A 572 -19.54 -26.04 -44.67
C ASP A 572 -18.16 -25.63 -44.12
N VAL A 573 -17.79 -24.36 -44.28
CA VAL A 573 -16.55 -23.78 -43.73
C VAL A 573 -16.84 -23.26 -42.33
N THR A 574 -16.11 -23.76 -41.32
CA THR A 574 -16.25 -23.30 -39.94
C THR A 574 -15.53 -21.98 -39.70
N HIS A 575 -15.91 -21.26 -38.64
CA HIS A 575 -15.17 -20.07 -38.20
C HIS A 575 -13.69 -20.39 -37.90
N GLU A 576 -13.39 -21.60 -37.43
CA GLU A 576 -12.01 -22.08 -37.21
C GLU A 576 -11.25 -22.27 -38.51
N ASP A 577 -11.90 -22.82 -39.55
CA ASP A 577 -11.30 -22.96 -40.88
C ASP A 577 -10.96 -21.58 -41.49
N GLU A 578 -11.78 -20.56 -41.24
CA GLU A 578 -11.51 -19.18 -41.70
C GLU A 578 -10.41 -18.46 -40.92
N ILE A 579 -10.28 -18.70 -39.60
CA ILE A 579 -9.19 -18.13 -38.78
C ILE A 579 -7.86 -18.86 -39.04
N SER A 580 -7.91 -20.16 -39.34
CA SER A 580 -6.72 -21.00 -39.58
C SER A 580 -6.19 -20.94 -41.01
N ALA A 581 -6.99 -20.47 -41.97
CA ALA A 581 -6.53 -20.17 -43.33
C ALA A 581 -5.40 -19.12 -43.33
N GLN A 582 -4.37 -19.30 -44.17
CA GLN A 582 -3.20 -18.42 -44.20
C GLN A 582 -3.60 -16.94 -44.38
N PRO A 583 -3.03 -16.01 -43.59
CA PRO A 583 -3.47 -14.62 -43.61
C PRO A 583 -3.11 -13.95 -44.95
N ALA A 584 -4.13 -13.64 -45.76
CA ALA A 584 -3.98 -12.70 -46.87
C ALA A 584 -3.42 -11.37 -46.34
N GLN A 585 -2.61 -10.66 -47.14
CA GLN A 585 -2.03 -9.38 -46.72
C GLN A 585 -3.10 -8.32 -46.38
N GLU A 586 -4.30 -8.42 -46.97
CA GLU A 586 -5.44 -7.56 -46.68
C GLU A 586 -6.37 -8.18 -45.63
N GLY A 587 -6.81 -7.39 -44.65
CA GLY A 587 -7.83 -7.79 -43.67
C GLY A 587 -7.33 -8.30 -42.32
N TRP A 588 -6.02 -8.29 -42.05
CA TRP A 588 -5.42 -8.66 -40.74
C TRP A 588 -4.76 -7.44 -40.05
N ILE A 589 -4.70 -7.41 -38.72
CA ILE A 589 -4.02 -6.38 -37.91
C ILE A 589 -3.18 -7.00 -36.80
N ASP A 590 -2.06 -6.36 -36.48
CA ASP A 590 -1.28 -6.70 -35.29
C ASP A 590 -1.84 -5.94 -34.08
N THR A 591 -2.24 -6.67 -33.05
CA THR A 591 -2.78 -6.07 -31.82
C THR A 591 -1.66 -5.72 -30.85
N SER A 592 -1.91 -4.76 -29.94
CA SER A 592 -0.99 -4.37 -28.87
C SER A 592 -0.64 -5.49 -27.89
N ARG A 593 -1.32 -6.64 -28.00
CA ARG A 593 -1.06 -7.89 -27.27
C ARG A 593 -0.13 -8.85 -28.02
N GLY A 594 0.45 -8.40 -29.15
CA GLY A 594 1.43 -9.16 -29.94
C GLY A 594 0.84 -10.28 -30.78
N ARG A 595 -0.47 -10.24 -31.10
CA ARG A 595 -1.16 -11.24 -31.92
C ARG A 595 -1.63 -10.63 -33.24
N ARG A 596 -1.50 -11.37 -34.33
CA ARG A 596 -2.06 -11.00 -35.62
C ARG A 596 -3.50 -11.52 -35.69
N GLU A 597 -4.46 -10.62 -35.69
CA GLU A 597 -5.89 -10.93 -35.62
C GLU A 597 -6.60 -10.44 -36.88
N LEU A 598 -7.64 -11.16 -37.30
CA LEU A 598 -8.48 -10.75 -38.41
C LEU A 598 -9.19 -9.44 -38.05
N ARG A 599 -9.24 -8.46 -38.97
CA ARG A 599 -10.03 -7.24 -38.80
C ARG A 599 -11.50 -7.65 -38.71
N ARG A 600 -12.01 -7.68 -37.48
CA ARG A 600 -13.37 -8.13 -37.15
C ARG A 600 -14.46 -7.45 -37.97
N ILE A 601 -14.36 -6.14 -38.20
CA ILE A 601 -15.39 -5.37 -38.93
C ILE A 601 -15.50 -5.78 -40.41
N PRO A 602 -14.43 -5.73 -41.25
CA PRO A 602 -14.47 -6.22 -42.62
C PRO A 602 -14.93 -7.68 -42.75
N TYR A 603 -14.54 -8.54 -41.81
CA TYR A 603 -14.96 -9.93 -41.78
C TYR A 603 -16.48 -10.07 -41.56
N LEU A 604 -17.01 -9.48 -40.49
CA LEU A 604 -18.44 -9.51 -40.19
C LEU A 604 -19.28 -8.81 -41.27
N ALA A 605 -18.75 -7.74 -41.88
CA ALA A 605 -19.39 -7.08 -43.02
C ALA A 605 -19.48 -8.01 -44.23
N ARG A 606 -18.43 -8.77 -44.53
CA ARG A 606 -18.43 -9.77 -45.61
C ARG A 606 -19.48 -10.85 -45.37
N LEU A 607 -19.56 -11.39 -44.15
CA LEU A 607 -20.59 -12.39 -43.78
C LEU A 607 -22.01 -11.84 -43.92
N ARG A 608 -22.26 -10.61 -43.49
CA ARG A 608 -23.56 -9.95 -43.67
C ARG A 608 -23.89 -9.68 -45.13
N ASN A 609 -22.90 -9.39 -45.96
CA ASN A 609 -23.13 -9.23 -47.40
C ASN A 609 -23.58 -10.54 -48.06
N TRP A 610 -23.19 -11.72 -47.52
CA TRP A 610 -23.70 -13.00 -48.00
C TRP A 610 -25.20 -13.20 -47.72
N SER A 611 -25.71 -12.81 -46.54
CA SER A 611 -27.16 -12.88 -46.28
C SER A 611 -27.96 -11.88 -47.13
N LEU A 612 -27.30 -10.84 -47.64
CA LEU A 612 -27.90 -9.86 -48.55
C LEU A 612 -27.68 -10.18 -50.04
N SER A 613 -26.82 -11.13 -50.42
CA SER A 613 -26.41 -11.29 -51.83
C SER A 613 -27.58 -11.64 -52.75
N ILE A 614 -28.53 -12.44 -52.25
CA ILE A 614 -29.74 -12.82 -52.98
C ILE A 614 -30.65 -11.63 -53.30
N LEU A 615 -30.53 -10.53 -52.56
CA LEU A 615 -31.31 -9.32 -52.78
C LEU A 615 -31.03 -8.71 -54.17
N GLU A 616 -29.77 -8.74 -54.62
CA GLU A 616 -29.40 -8.26 -55.96
C GLU A 616 -29.99 -9.13 -57.07
N ASP A 617 -29.97 -10.44 -56.90
CA ASP A 617 -30.53 -11.39 -57.86
C ASP A 617 -32.05 -11.24 -57.96
N LEU A 618 -32.74 -11.10 -56.84
CA LEU A 618 -34.17 -10.82 -56.77
C LEU A 618 -34.51 -9.47 -57.42
N ALA A 619 -33.70 -8.43 -57.19
CA ALA A 619 -33.88 -7.13 -57.82
C ALA A 619 -33.71 -7.20 -59.36
N ARG A 620 -32.77 -8.00 -59.87
CA ARG A 620 -32.61 -8.26 -61.31
C ARG A 620 -33.81 -9.01 -61.91
N GLN A 621 -34.46 -9.85 -61.11
CA GLN A 621 -35.70 -10.55 -61.47
C GLN A 621 -36.97 -9.68 -61.31
N GLY A 622 -36.82 -8.40 -60.93
CA GLY A 622 -37.93 -7.46 -60.76
C GLY A 622 -38.64 -7.55 -59.41
N VAL A 623 -38.12 -8.33 -58.46
CA VAL A 623 -38.62 -8.40 -57.08
C VAL A 623 -37.90 -7.35 -56.25
N VAL A 624 -38.64 -6.33 -55.81
CA VAL A 624 -38.11 -5.27 -54.95
C VAL A 624 -38.74 -5.32 -53.58
N PHE A 625 -37.96 -4.93 -52.57
CA PHE A 625 -38.38 -4.82 -51.18
C PHE A 625 -38.32 -3.36 -50.75
N ASP A 626 -39.20 -2.94 -49.85
CA ASP A 626 -39.25 -1.57 -49.34
C ASP A 626 -38.35 -1.39 -48.11
N THR A 627 -38.24 -2.46 -47.32
CA THR A 627 -37.55 -2.48 -46.04
C THR A 627 -36.61 -3.67 -45.97
N ILE A 628 -35.41 -3.45 -45.45
CA ILE A 628 -34.50 -4.50 -45.00
C ILE A 628 -34.50 -4.50 -43.47
N LEU A 629 -34.89 -5.63 -42.89
CA LEU A 629 -34.91 -5.89 -41.46
C LEU A 629 -33.76 -6.85 -41.13
N PHE A 630 -32.82 -6.38 -40.33
CA PHE A 630 -31.76 -7.20 -39.76
C PHE A 630 -32.22 -7.76 -38.42
N LEU A 631 -32.21 -9.09 -38.29
CA LEU A 631 -32.48 -9.81 -37.05
C LEU A 631 -31.30 -10.75 -36.81
N ASN A 632 -30.47 -10.48 -35.80
CA ASN A 632 -29.41 -11.40 -35.39
C ASN A 632 -29.98 -12.41 -34.35
N ASP A 633 -29.14 -12.91 -33.47
CA ASP A 633 -29.43 -13.86 -32.39
C ASP A 633 -30.08 -13.23 -31.15
N VAL A 634 -31.11 -12.41 -31.36
CA VAL A 634 -31.89 -11.77 -30.28
C VAL A 634 -33.22 -12.46 -30.03
N VAL A 635 -33.71 -12.37 -28.78
CA VAL A 635 -35.08 -12.77 -28.43
C VAL A 635 -36.02 -11.59 -28.68
N PHE A 636 -37.06 -11.80 -29.49
CA PHE A 636 -38.01 -10.75 -29.87
C PHE A 636 -39.41 -11.31 -30.05
N THR A 637 -40.41 -10.42 -30.01
CA THR A 637 -41.80 -10.72 -30.39
C THR A 637 -42.17 -10.00 -31.70
N THR A 638 -43.22 -10.47 -32.38
CA THR A 638 -43.79 -9.77 -33.55
C THR A 638 -44.08 -8.30 -33.24
N GLN A 639 -44.54 -8.01 -32.02
CA GLN A 639 -44.85 -6.64 -31.61
C GLN A 639 -43.61 -5.75 -31.53
N ASP A 640 -42.47 -6.29 -31.11
CA ASP A 640 -41.20 -5.52 -31.04
C ASP A 640 -40.75 -5.10 -32.43
N VAL A 641 -40.86 -6.01 -33.41
CA VAL A 641 -40.56 -5.73 -34.82
C VAL A 641 -41.51 -4.68 -35.36
N LEU A 642 -42.82 -4.84 -35.18
CA LEU A 642 -43.81 -3.87 -35.64
C LEU A 642 -43.59 -2.47 -35.05
N THR A 643 -43.24 -2.40 -33.77
CA THR A 643 -42.90 -1.14 -33.09
C THR A 643 -41.65 -0.51 -33.68
N LEU A 644 -40.63 -1.32 -34.00
CA LEU A 644 -39.45 -0.83 -34.72
C LEU A 644 -39.80 -0.32 -36.12
N LEU A 645 -40.65 -1.04 -36.87
CA LEU A 645 -41.09 -0.61 -38.20
C LEU A 645 -41.86 0.72 -38.14
N ASP A 646 -42.64 0.97 -37.09
CA ASP A 646 -43.44 2.18 -36.88
C ASP A 646 -42.70 3.31 -36.13
N THR A 647 -41.40 3.14 -35.87
CA THR A 647 -40.60 4.17 -35.18
C THR A 647 -40.77 5.54 -35.87
N ASN A 648 -41.09 6.59 -35.12
CA ASN A 648 -41.36 7.92 -35.69
C ASN A 648 -42.37 7.92 -36.87
N GLY A 649 -43.41 7.07 -36.79
CA GLY A 649 -44.45 6.92 -37.83
C GLY A 649 -43.91 6.44 -39.18
N GLY A 650 -42.79 5.70 -39.18
CA GLY A 650 -42.12 5.22 -40.40
C GLY A 650 -41.12 6.20 -41.04
N SER A 651 -40.97 7.42 -40.49
CA SER A 651 -40.10 8.45 -41.04
C SER A 651 -38.70 8.46 -40.40
N TYR A 652 -37.80 7.62 -40.91
CA TYR A 652 -36.39 7.55 -40.49
C TYR A 652 -35.50 6.98 -41.61
N ALA A 653 -34.19 7.24 -41.54
CA ALA A 653 -33.22 6.63 -42.45
C ALA A 653 -32.85 5.20 -42.01
N ALA A 654 -32.63 5.03 -40.71
CA ALA A 654 -32.43 3.74 -40.05
C ALA A 654 -32.96 3.82 -38.61
N ALA A 655 -33.39 2.68 -38.06
CA ALA A 655 -33.82 2.55 -36.67
C ALA A 655 -33.29 1.24 -36.09
N CYS A 656 -32.90 1.25 -34.81
CA CYS A 656 -32.44 0.06 -34.09
C CYS A 656 -33.23 -0.12 -32.80
N SER A 657 -33.45 -1.37 -32.40
CA SER A 657 -34.01 -1.67 -31.08
C SER A 657 -32.99 -1.39 -29.97
N LEU A 658 -33.45 -1.30 -28.73
CA LEU A 658 -32.58 -1.41 -27.56
C LEU A 658 -32.37 -2.91 -27.27
N ASP A 659 -31.12 -3.33 -27.17
CA ASP A 659 -30.71 -4.73 -27.02
C ASP A 659 -30.00 -4.94 -25.68
N PHE A 660 -30.41 -5.93 -24.90
CA PHE A 660 -29.95 -6.13 -23.53
C PHE A 660 -29.42 -7.54 -23.34
N SER A 661 -28.19 -7.67 -22.82
CA SER A 661 -27.62 -8.98 -22.49
C SER A 661 -28.30 -9.59 -21.26
N LYS A 662 -28.49 -8.77 -20.21
CA LYS A 662 -29.31 -9.06 -19.05
C LYS A 662 -29.83 -7.74 -18.48
N PRO A 663 -31.14 -7.47 -18.48
CA PRO A 663 -31.67 -6.22 -17.94
C PRO A 663 -31.12 -5.94 -16.53
N PRO A 664 -30.57 -4.73 -16.26
CA PRO A 664 -30.63 -3.50 -17.07
C PRO A 664 -29.38 -3.23 -17.95
N GLN A 665 -28.57 -4.23 -18.30
CA GLN A 665 -27.31 -4.06 -19.05
C GLN A 665 -27.57 -3.90 -20.56
N TYR A 666 -27.40 -2.68 -21.07
CA TYR A 666 -27.50 -2.34 -22.49
C TYR A 666 -26.28 -2.86 -23.26
N TYR A 667 -26.53 -3.66 -24.29
CA TYR A 667 -25.56 -4.44 -25.04
C TYR A 667 -25.33 -3.86 -26.45
N ASP A 668 -24.32 -4.39 -27.16
CA ASP A 668 -23.95 -3.98 -28.53
C ASP A 668 -23.74 -2.47 -28.76
N THR A 669 -23.26 -1.79 -27.73
CA THR A 669 -23.00 -0.34 -27.71
C THR A 669 -21.88 0.14 -28.63
N PHE A 670 -21.18 -0.77 -29.32
CA PHE A 670 -19.98 -0.46 -30.10
C PHE A 670 -20.22 0.59 -31.20
N ALA A 671 -21.31 0.45 -31.96
CA ALA A 671 -21.67 1.36 -33.06
C ALA A 671 -22.66 2.46 -32.64
N LEU A 672 -23.15 2.42 -31.41
CA LEU A 672 -24.13 3.37 -30.91
C LEU A 672 -23.46 4.72 -30.64
N ARG A 673 -24.01 5.80 -31.18
CA ARG A 673 -23.60 7.16 -30.90
C ARG A 673 -24.84 8.01 -30.65
N ASP A 674 -24.85 8.75 -29.54
CA ASP A 674 -25.99 9.60 -29.16
C ASP A 674 -26.23 10.74 -30.17
N SER A 675 -27.23 11.59 -29.94
CA SER A 675 -27.58 12.67 -30.88
C SER A 675 -26.45 13.68 -31.13
N GLN A 676 -25.42 13.70 -30.27
CA GLN A 676 -24.23 14.55 -30.42
C GLN A 676 -22.99 13.77 -30.91
N GLY A 677 -23.13 12.48 -31.24
CA GLY A 677 -22.00 11.66 -31.69
C GLY A 677 -21.18 11.05 -30.56
N ASN A 678 -21.63 11.10 -29.30
CA ASN A 678 -20.88 10.52 -28.19
C ASN A 678 -21.17 9.03 -28.03
N GLU A 679 -20.17 8.31 -27.54
CA GLU A 679 -20.32 6.92 -27.09
C GLU A 679 -21.26 6.81 -25.88
N PRO A 680 -21.90 5.63 -25.68
CA PRO A 680 -22.78 5.42 -24.54
C PRO A 680 -22.06 5.66 -23.21
N LEU A 681 -22.72 6.31 -22.28
CA LEU A 681 -22.14 6.74 -21.01
C LEU A 681 -21.82 5.54 -20.11
N MET A 682 -22.71 4.57 -20.08
CA MET A 682 -22.60 3.34 -19.29
C MET A 682 -23.61 2.29 -19.80
N GLN A 683 -23.39 1.03 -19.45
CA GLN A 683 -24.28 -0.08 -19.80
C GLN A 683 -25.54 -0.14 -18.91
N THR A 684 -25.58 0.59 -17.79
CA THR A 684 -26.76 0.71 -16.93
C THR A 684 -27.33 2.12 -17.03
N TRP A 685 -28.54 2.36 -16.52
CA TRP A 685 -29.09 3.72 -16.54
C TRP A 685 -28.17 4.74 -15.83
N PRO A 686 -27.91 5.94 -16.42
CA PRO A 686 -28.35 6.42 -17.74
C PRO A 686 -27.42 6.03 -18.92
N TYR A 687 -27.99 5.54 -20.02
CA TYR A 687 -27.23 5.05 -21.18
C TYR A 687 -26.63 6.15 -22.06
N PHE A 688 -27.35 7.27 -22.24
CA PHE A 688 -26.97 8.36 -23.15
C PHE A 688 -26.41 9.55 -22.40
N ARG A 689 -25.43 10.24 -23.02
CA ARG A 689 -24.84 11.47 -22.48
C ARG A 689 -25.59 12.71 -22.93
N SER A 690 -26.02 12.77 -24.19
CA SER A 690 -26.77 13.92 -24.69
C SER A 690 -28.11 14.04 -23.95
N SER A 691 -28.44 15.26 -23.53
CA SER A 691 -29.70 15.54 -22.86
C SER A 691 -30.90 15.27 -23.77
N GLU A 692 -30.74 15.42 -25.08
CA GLU A 692 -31.79 15.16 -26.07
C GLU A 692 -32.12 13.65 -26.14
N SER A 693 -31.10 12.79 -26.30
CA SER A 693 -31.28 11.34 -26.32
C SER A 693 -31.76 10.83 -24.95
N LEU A 694 -31.25 11.39 -23.85
CA LEU A 694 -31.66 11.03 -22.49
C LEU A 694 -33.12 11.42 -22.20
N ASN A 695 -33.54 12.63 -22.59
CA ASN A 695 -34.91 13.10 -22.38
C ASN A 695 -35.90 12.32 -23.25
N ALA A 696 -35.53 12.02 -24.50
CA ALA A 696 -36.35 11.16 -25.37
C ALA A 696 -36.59 9.80 -24.72
N LEU A 697 -35.52 9.18 -24.18
CA LEU A 697 -35.62 7.90 -23.47
C LEU A 697 -36.46 7.99 -22.18
N LEU A 698 -36.30 9.05 -21.38
CA LEU A 698 -37.14 9.31 -20.20
C LEU A 698 -38.63 9.47 -20.55
N SER A 699 -38.92 10.04 -21.72
CA SER A 699 -40.27 10.23 -22.22
C SER A 699 -40.85 9.04 -22.97
N MET A 700 -40.12 7.91 -23.04
CA MET A 700 -40.49 6.72 -23.83
C MET A 700 -40.73 7.05 -25.32
N ALA A 701 -40.03 8.05 -25.84
CA ALA A 701 -40.08 8.47 -27.24
C ALA A 701 -38.91 7.86 -28.04
N PRO A 702 -39.02 7.77 -29.38
CA PRO A 702 -37.90 7.40 -30.25
C PRO A 702 -36.66 8.23 -29.94
N VAL A 703 -35.54 7.57 -29.67
CA VAL A 703 -34.30 8.23 -29.24
C VAL A 703 -33.50 8.70 -30.46
N PRO A 704 -33.25 10.01 -30.63
CA PRO A 704 -32.39 10.48 -31.70
C PRO A 704 -30.94 10.06 -31.45
N VAL A 705 -30.31 9.48 -32.46
CA VAL A 705 -28.94 8.97 -32.44
C VAL A 705 -28.25 9.29 -33.76
N THR A 706 -26.94 9.49 -33.73
CA THR A 706 -26.14 9.71 -34.95
C THR A 706 -25.75 8.39 -35.62
N SER A 707 -25.64 7.30 -34.86
CA SER A 707 -25.51 5.95 -35.37
C SER A 707 -26.04 4.93 -34.35
N CYS A 708 -26.55 3.80 -34.85
CA CYS A 708 -26.89 2.65 -34.02
C CYS A 708 -26.65 1.36 -34.82
N TRP A 709 -26.30 0.29 -34.11
CA TRP A 709 -26.32 -1.07 -34.64
C TRP A 709 -26.43 -2.03 -33.48
N ASN A 710 -27.60 -2.66 -33.31
CA ASN A 710 -27.89 -3.61 -32.24
C ASN A 710 -28.44 -4.90 -32.86
N GLY A 711 -28.76 -5.91 -32.04
CA GLY A 711 -29.22 -7.22 -32.53
C GLY A 711 -30.50 -7.20 -33.38
N MET A 712 -31.29 -6.11 -33.38
CA MET A 712 -32.37 -5.88 -34.34
C MET A 712 -32.33 -4.44 -34.89
N GLY A 713 -32.37 -4.29 -36.21
CA GLY A 713 -32.29 -3.00 -36.89
C GLY A 713 -32.97 -3.00 -38.26
N LYS A 714 -33.37 -1.81 -38.72
CA LYS A 714 -34.08 -1.61 -39.97
C LYS A 714 -33.46 -0.49 -40.78
N THR A 715 -33.37 -0.69 -42.09
CA THR A 715 -33.04 0.35 -43.08
C THR A 715 -33.97 0.28 -44.30
N SER A 716 -34.11 1.39 -45.03
CA SER A 716 -34.74 1.37 -46.34
C SER A 716 -33.86 0.62 -47.35
N SER A 717 -34.47 -0.17 -48.23
CA SER A 717 -33.78 -0.87 -49.33
C SER A 717 -33.10 0.08 -50.33
N LYS A 718 -33.60 1.30 -50.45
CA LYS A 718 -33.03 2.37 -51.30
C LYS A 718 -31.64 2.80 -50.86
N CYS A 719 -31.26 2.56 -49.60
CA CYS A 719 -29.94 2.89 -49.07
C CYS A 719 -28.87 1.87 -49.48
N LEU A 720 -29.25 0.66 -49.88
CA LEU A 720 -28.34 -0.47 -50.13
C LEU A 720 -28.34 -0.98 -51.57
N THR A 721 -29.28 -0.52 -52.39
CA THR A 721 -29.31 -0.81 -53.84
C THR A 721 -28.71 0.37 -54.60
N PRO A 722 -27.79 0.16 -55.56
CA PRO A 722 -27.29 1.25 -56.39
C PRO A 722 -28.45 1.95 -57.09
N SER A 723 -28.50 3.28 -57.04
CA SER A 723 -29.47 4.08 -57.78
C SER A 723 -29.42 3.68 -59.26
N ARG A 724 -30.55 3.24 -59.82
CA ARG A 724 -30.71 3.21 -61.28
C ARG A 724 -30.63 4.60 -61.86
#